data_AF-G4ZBZ1-F1
#
_entry.id   AF-G4ZBZ1-F1
#
_cell.length_a   1.000
_cell.length_b   1.000
_cell.length_c   1.000
_cell.angle_alpha   90.00
_cell.angle_beta   90.00
_cell.angle_gamma   90.00
#
_symmetry.space_group_name_H-M   'P 1'
#
loop_
_entity.id
_entity.type
_entity.pdbx_description
1 polymer ?
#
loop_
_entity_poly.entity_id
_entity_poly.type
_entity_poly.pdbx_seq_one_letter_code
_entity_poly.pdbx_strand_id
1 'polypeptide(L)'
;MARRLLGVVLAAVLAHHGLASAASNNTGTAPGFAAGTTGGGNAKPVYPTSIKELAAYLSDAEPRVIVLNQEFKFVDTEGSTTEGGCRPTNNQQCLAKNNGFKGQDAILMDGDTSMKQTGGCDSGGTSVDVTYDNAAKTALTVASDKTLVGEGTKGVLNGKGLIITGSNVIVQNIHITNLNPHLVWGGDGITIRGEGDVAPKGVWIDHVKVSSVGRQMVVINFSGATGVTISNSDFDGNTKFSASCDGHHYWGFLILGKKTELSLIGNYIHHTSGRSPKIGGHSGETSVVHAANNYFFENSGHAFDVATGGYVLAEGNYFASVASPNLDDTTGNFLVPTAAGDCKTAIGRDCALNVLTDSGKLTGYSQDKVASQLVDVKKLITDYKATAATKLSEASGNFGVGELGGGVSQTSASSGATATSADASAASQETETSSADQDQKPNSPVATKAPAPEKAPSTEMPSTPDTPASPSTPAKETPAPATAPTQSRTLPPSTPSPGKASPGRAQGFAAGTTGGGDAKPVYPTSIKELATYLSDAQPRVIVLNKEFKFANTEGSTTESGCRPTNNQQCLAKNNGFKGQDAILMDGDTSMKQTGGCDSGGTSVDVTYDNAAKTALTVASDKTLVGEGTKGVLNGKGLIITGSNVIVQNIHITNLNPHLVWGGDGITIRGEGDVAPKGVWIDHVKVSSVGRQMVVINFSGATGVTISNSDFDGNTKFSASCDGHHYWGFLILGKKTELSLIGNYIHHTSGRSPKIGGHSGETSVVHAANNYFFENSGHAFDVATGGYVLAEGNYFASVTTPNLDDTTGNFFVPTRESFCKTAIGRACKLNVLTSSGKLTGYNARAALGELSKYSKTLGSYAVTEAAQFKEASGNFGVGELTSTAAAGKSPGSNEPTVGTVAPYSQGSAETEPNANQGDVSTQTEVGADADSNDVTQTAVQSTETEARSNSISKCKVRTRS
;
A
#
# COMPACT_ATOMS: atom_id res chain seq x y z
N MET A 1 -10.22 55.31 -66.21
CA MET A 1 -11.10 56.07 -65.29
C MET A 1 -10.81 55.63 -63.85
N ALA A 2 -11.58 56.10 -62.87
CA ALA A 2 -11.54 55.79 -61.43
C ALA A 2 -11.43 54.27 -61.06
N ARG A 3 -11.09 53.82 -59.84
CA ARG A 3 -10.41 54.37 -58.63
C ARG A 3 -10.13 53.17 -57.69
N ARG A 4 -9.05 53.25 -56.88
CA ARG A 4 -8.77 52.57 -55.58
C ARG A 4 -9.74 51.49 -55.04
N LEU A 5 -9.18 50.43 -54.45
CA LEU A 5 -9.14 50.28 -52.97
C LEU A 5 -8.00 49.35 -52.48
N LEU A 6 -7.80 49.28 -51.15
CA LEU A 6 -6.78 48.49 -50.43
C LEU A 6 -7.41 47.23 -49.80
N GLY A 7 -6.60 46.19 -49.56
CA GLY A 7 -6.99 45.00 -48.78
C GLY A 7 -5.77 44.22 -48.28
N VAL A 8 -5.66 44.05 -46.96
CA VAL A 8 -4.49 43.46 -46.27
C VAL A 8 -4.49 41.93 -46.34
N VAL A 9 -3.31 41.33 -46.48
CA VAL A 9 -3.11 39.87 -46.34
C VAL A 9 -3.15 39.48 -44.86
N LEU A 10 -4.01 38.54 -44.49
CA LEU A 10 -4.04 37.93 -43.16
C LEU A 10 -3.67 36.45 -43.24
N ALA A 11 -2.66 36.03 -42.49
CA ALA A 11 -2.25 34.63 -42.42
C ALA A 11 -3.16 33.83 -41.48
N ALA A 12 -3.78 32.77 -41.97
CA ALA A 12 -4.64 31.91 -41.17
C ALA A 12 -3.82 30.92 -40.33
N VAL A 13 -3.63 31.23 -39.04
CA VAL A 13 -3.12 30.25 -38.06
C VAL A 13 -4.26 29.29 -37.70
N LEU A 14 -4.14 28.03 -38.08
CA LEU A 14 -5.06 26.95 -37.72
C LEU A 14 -4.87 26.55 -36.25
N ALA A 15 -5.42 27.37 -35.34
CA ALA A 15 -5.48 27.09 -33.92
C ALA A 15 -6.36 25.87 -33.65
N HIS A 16 -5.74 24.70 -33.51
CA HIS A 16 -6.37 23.49 -32.98
C HIS A 16 -6.86 23.76 -31.55
N HIS A 17 -8.11 24.20 -31.43
CA HIS A 17 -8.80 24.23 -30.15
C HIS A 17 -9.11 22.78 -29.78
N GLY A 18 -8.21 22.17 -29.02
CA GLY A 18 -8.48 20.92 -28.34
C GLY A 18 -9.70 21.13 -27.45
N LEU A 19 -10.82 20.51 -27.80
CA LEU A 19 -12.01 20.43 -26.95
C LEU A 19 -11.69 19.51 -25.77
N ALA A 20 -10.98 20.06 -24.78
CA ALA A 20 -10.86 19.46 -23.47
C ALA A 20 -12.28 19.30 -22.92
N SER A 21 -12.76 18.05 -22.88
CA SER A 21 -14.02 17.74 -22.22
C SER A 21 -13.88 18.17 -20.76
N ALA A 22 -14.72 19.10 -20.32
CA ALA A 22 -14.70 19.58 -18.96
C ALA A 22 -15.18 18.47 -18.04
N ALA A 23 -14.24 17.69 -17.49
CA ALA A 23 -14.54 16.75 -16.44
C ALA A 23 -15.21 17.51 -15.29
N SER A 24 -16.45 17.11 -14.97
CA SER A 24 -17.17 17.66 -13.83
C SER A 24 -16.50 17.15 -12.56
N ASN A 25 -15.75 18.02 -11.87
CA ASN A 25 -15.14 17.74 -10.57
C ASN A 25 -16.24 17.55 -9.52
N ASN A 26 -16.84 16.37 -9.50
CA ASN A 26 -17.81 15.98 -8.50
C ASN A 26 -17.07 15.65 -7.21
N THR A 27 -16.93 16.66 -6.34
CA THR A 27 -16.30 16.52 -5.03
C THR A 27 -17.12 15.65 -4.05
N GLY A 28 -18.34 15.25 -4.42
CA GLY A 28 -19.28 14.59 -3.52
C GLY A 28 -20.02 15.58 -2.63
N THR A 29 -20.41 15.15 -1.44
CA THR A 29 -21.13 15.97 -0.46
C THR A 29 -20.54 15.75 0.92
N ALA A 30 -20.18 16.83 1.61
CA ALA A 30 -19.65 16.78 2.97
C ALA A 30 -20.63 16.09 3.95
N PRO A 31 -20.20 15.05 4.67
CA PRO A 31 -21.00 14.46 5.76
C PRO A 31 -20.88 15.32 7.03
N GLY A 32 -21.73 15.04 8.02
CA GLY A 32 -21.57 15.58 9.38
C GLY A 32 -21.65 17.11 9.45
N PHE A 33 -20.77 17.70 10.25
CA PHE A 33 -20.81 19.13 10.57
C PHE A 33 -20.65 20.08 9.38
N ALA A 34 -19.90 19.73 8.33
CA ALA A 34 -19.71 20.57 7.14
C ALA A 34 -20.80 20.36 6.06
N ALA A 35 -21.86 19.61 6.34
CA ALA A 35 -22.94 19.33 5.39
C ALA A 35 -23.52 20.63 4.78
N GLY A 36 -23.54 20.68 3.45
CA GLY A 36 -23.94 21.88 2.68
C GLY A 36 -22.79 22.79 2.23
N THR A 37 -21.54 22.48 2.60
CA THR A 37 -20.36 23.13 2.00
C THR A 37 -20.28 22.86 0.50
N THR A 38 -20.02 23.90 -0.30
CA THR A 38 -19.96 23.85 -1.78
C THR A 38 -18.61 24.27 -2.38
N GLY A 39 -17.74 24.90 -1.58
CA GLY A 39 -16.45 25.40 -2.05
C GLY A 39 -16.63 26.46 -3.14
N GLY A 40 -15.83 26.37 -4.21
CA GLY A 40 -16.00 27.20 -5.41
C GLY A 40 -17.23 26.87 -6.26
N GLY A 41 -18.04 25.89 -5.85
CA GLY A 41 -19.26 25.48 -6.54
C GLY A 41 -19.03 25.12 -8.01
N ASN A 42 -19.87 25.66 -8.90
CA ASN A 42 -19.80 25.42 -10.34
C ASN A 42 -18.84 26.37 -11.09
N ALA A 43 -17.88 27.00 -10.40
CA ALA A 43 -16.87 27.81 -11.05
C ALA A 43 -16.03 26.97 -12.02
N LYS A 44 -15.64 27.54 -13.17
CA LYS A 44 -14.84 26.82 -14.17
C LYS A 44 -13.48 26.41 -13.57
N PRO A 45 -13.06 25.14 -13.67
CA PRO A 45 -11.75 24.69 -13.21
C PRO A 45 -10.59 25.52 -13.77
N VAL A 46 -9.69 25.94 -12.86
CA VAL A 46 -8.39 26.55 -13.18
C VAL A 46 -7.26 25.60 -12.79
N TYR A 47 -6.21 25.57 -13.61
CA TYR A 47 -5.06 24.68 -13.46
C TYR A 47 -3.81 25.56 -13.33
N PRO A 48 -3.37 25.91 -12.10
CA PRO A 48 -2.19 26.73 -11.90
C PRO A 48 -0.94 26.02 -12.45
N THR A 49 -0.13 26.74 -13.21
CA THR A 49 1.12 26.21 -13.79
C THR A 49 2.34 26.48 -12.91
N SER A 50 2.20 27.37 -11.92
CA SER A 50 3.28 27.77 -11.01
C SER A 50 2.77 28.03 -9.58
N ILE A 51 3.69 27.99 -8.61
CA ILE A 51 3.42 28.32 -7.19
C ILE A 51 2.79 29.71 -7.00
N LYS A 52 3.08 30.66 -7.90
CA LYS A 52 2.54 32.03 -7.85
C LYS A 52 1.09 32.10 -8.32
N GLU A 53 0.73 31.33 -9.35
CA GLU A 53 -0.67 31.21 -9.79
C GLU A 53 -1.50 30.45 -8.75
N LEU A 54 -0.95 29.39 -8.15
CA LEU A 54 -1.60 28.66 -7.06
C LEU A 54 -1.89 29.59 -5.86
N ALA A 55 -0.89 30.33 -5.38
CA ALA A 55 -1.06 31.28 -4.28
C ALA A 55 -2.09 32.38 -4.62
N ALA A 56 -2.08 32.90 -5.86
CA ALA A 56 -3.06 33.89 -6.31
C ALA A 56 -4.50 33.33 -6.32
N TYR A 57 -4.72 32.15 -6.93
CA TYR A 57 -6.05 31.55 -7.00
C TYR A 57 -6.62 31.13 -5.63
N LEU A 58 -5.77 30.76 -4.67
CA LEU A 58 -6.20 30.43 -3.31
C LEU A 58 -6.59 31.68 -2.49
N SER A 59 -5.90 32.81 -2.70
CA SER A 59 -6.05 34.02 -1.88
C SER A 59 -6.97 35.08 -2.49
N ASP A 60 -7.38 34.97 -3.76
CA ASP A 60 -8.29 35.92 -4.38
C ASP A 60 -9.74 35.81 -3.88
N ALA A 61 -10.56 36.82 -4.20
CA ALA A 61 -11.95 36.93 -3.77
C ALA A 61 -12.97 36.28 -4.74
N GLU A 62 -12.54 35.59 -5.79
CA GLU A 62 -13.45 34.92 -6.73
C GLU A 62 -13.72 33.48 -6.28
N PRO A 63 -14.95 32.96 -6.47
CA PRO A 63 -15.21 31.53 -6.29
C PRO A 63 -14.37 30.70 -7.28
N ARG A 64 -13.57 29.75 -6.79
CA ARG A 64 -12.58 29.02 -7.61
C ARG A 64 -12.65 27.52 -7.39
N VAL A 65 -12.62 26.76 -8.50
CA VAL A 65 -12.26 25.34 -8.51
C VAL A 65 -10.83 25.23 -9.03
N ILE A 66 -9.89 24.88 -8.16
CA ILE A 66 -8.44 24.88 -8.40
C ILE A 66 -7.98 23.43 -8.46
N VAL A 67 -7.45 23.01 -9.61
CA VAL A 67 -7.08 21.61 -9.86
C VAL A 67 -5.56 21.45 -9.87
N LEU A 68 -5.03 20.66 -8.93
CA LEU A 68 -3.61 20.33 -8.85
C LEU A 68 -3.33 19.04 -9.64
N ASN A 69 -2.83 19.20 -10.87
CA ASN A 69 -2.44 18.09 -11.75
C ASN A 69 -0.92 17.85 -11.81
N GLN A 70 -0.17 18.45 -10.88
CA GLN A 70 1.28 18.35 -10.73
C GLN A 70 1.69 18.65 -9.28
N GLU A 71 2.92 18.26 -8.91
CA GLU A 71 3.55 18.68 -7.65
C GLU A 71 3.92 20.17 -7.69
N PHE A 72 3.62 20.87 -6.61
CA PHE A 72 4.08 22.23 -6.34
C PHE A 72 5.17 22.17 -5.27
N LYS A 73 6.42 22.12 -5.71
CA LYS A 73 7.60 22.22 -4.83
C LYS A 73 7.82 23.66 -4.38
N PHE A 74 7.71 23.88 -3.07
CA PHE A 74 8.05 25.13 -2.38
C PHE A 74 9.39 25.08 -1.64
N VAL A 75 9.91 23.87 -1.35
CA VAL A 75 11.26 23.70 -0.77
C VAL A 75 12.31 24.39 -1.65
N ASP A 76 13.27 25.06 -1.00
CA ASP A 76 14.32 25.94 -1.54
C ASP A 76 13.82 27.27 -2.14
N THR A 77 12.50 27.54 -2.24
CA THR A 77 11.99 28.71 -3.00
C THR A 77 11.97 30.03 -2.23
N GLU A 78 11.96 30.00 -0.90
CA GLU A 78 12.04 31.19 -0.01
C GLU A 78 13.37 31.24 0.75
N GLY A 79 14.33 30.39 0.37
CA GLY A 79 15.61 30.22 1.04
C GLY A 79 15.48 29.55 2.43
N SER A 80 16.57 29.60 3.20
CA SER A 80 16.63 29.04 4.55
C SER A 80 17.13 30.08 5.55
N THR A 81 16.79 29.86 6.81
CA THR A 81 17.26 30.63 7.97
C THR A 81 18.01 29.71 8.92
N THR A 82 19.08 30.22 9.54
CA THR A 82 19.77 29.56 10.66
C THR A 82 19.79 30.51 11.84
N GLU A 83 19.28 30.07 12.98
CA GLU A 83 19.15 30.86 14.20
C GLU A 83 19.21 30.00 15.47
N GLY A 84 19.17 30.64 16.64
CA GLY A 84 19.16 29.94 17.93
C GLY A 84 17.84 29.21 18.17
N GLY A 85 17.92 27.89 18.27
CA GLY A 85 16.85 26.99 18.70
C GLY A 85 17.09 26.42 20.10
N CYS A 86 16.19 25.53 20.51
CA CYS A 86 16.36 24.65 21.66
C CYS A 86 16.36 23.18 21.25
N ARG A 87 17.23 22.40 21.90
CA ARG A 87 17.20 20.94 21.94
C ARG A 87 16.57 20.47 23.25
N PRO A 88 15.27 20.10 23.25
CA PRO A 88 14.58 19.65 24.45
C PRO A 88 15.16 18.32 24.98
N THR A 89 14.94 18.05 26.26
CA THR A 89 15.48 16.91 27.01
C THR A 89 15.10 15.56 26.39
N ASN A 90 13.90 15.43 25.81
CA ASN A 90 13.51 14.24 25.04
C ASN A 90 14.39 14.02 23.79
N ASN A 91 14.79 15.08 23.07
CA ASN A 91 15.74 14.96 21.95
C ASN A 91 17.16 14.70 22.44
N GLN A 92 17.61 15.32 23.55
CA GLN A 92 18.90 15.00 24.17
C GLN A 92 18.98 13.50 24.54
N GLN A 93 17.94 12.97 25.18
CA GLN A 93 17.80 11.54 25.46
C GLN A 93 17.70 10.71 24.17
N CYS A 94 17.07 11.21 23.12
CA CYS A 94 16.95 10.48 21.86
C CYS A 94 18.29 10.28 21.15
N LEU A 95 19.07 11.35 21.02
CA LEU A 95 20.41 11.29 20.46
C LEU A 95 21.33 10.38 21.31
N ALA A 96 21.14 10.36 22.64
CA ALA A 96 21.84 9.43 23.54
C ALA A 96 21.38 7.96 23.40
N LYS A 97 20.10 7.70 23.09
CA LYS A 97 19.57 6.34 22.83
C LYS A 97 20.14 5.72 21.56
N ASN A 98 20.47 6.53 20.54
CA ASN A 98 21.02 6.10 19.25
C ASN A 98 20.26 4.90 18.63
N ASN A 99 18.94 4.90 18.73
CA ASN A 99 18.08 3.76 18.39
C ASN A 99 17.66 3.69 16.91
N GLY A 100 18.19 4.59 16.07
CA GLY A 100 17.84 4.76 14.66
C GLY A 100 16.86 5.89 14.36
N PHE A 101 16.15 6.39 15.38
CA PHE A 101 15.33 7.59 15.27
C PHE A 101 16.09 8.83 15.75
N LYS A 102 15.55 10.00 15.41
CA LYS A 102 15.99 11.30 15.94
C LYS A 102 14.83 11.96 16.66
N GLY A 103 15.12 12.80 17.65
CA GLY A 103 14.14 13.72 18.18
C GLY A 103 13.98 14.93 17.25
N GLN A 104 13.10 15.83 17.66
CA GLN A 104 12.98 17.15 17.03
C GLN A 104 13.67 18.19 17.91
N ASP A 105 14.36 19.14 17.29
CA ASP A 105 14.69 20.40 17.96
C ASP A 105 13.49 21.36 17.84
N ALA A 106 13.50 22.47 18.57
CA ALA A 106 12.45 23.48 18.52
C ALA A 106 13.02 24.82 18.05
N ILE A 107 12.35 25.45 17.08
CA ILE A 107 12.56 26.87 16.77
C ILE A 107 11.95 27.69 17.93
N LEU A 108 12.67 28.71 18.41
CA LEU A 108 12.19 29.59 19.48
C LEU A 108 11.12 30.56 18.92
N MET A 109 10.29 31.14 19.79
CA MET A 109 9.38 32.22 19.38
C MET A 109 10.10 33.57 19.40
N ASP A 110 9.70 34.49 18.54
CA ASP A 110 10.29 35.83 18.37
C ASP A 110 10.53 36.53 19.72
N GLY A 111 11.81 36.68 20.09
CA GLY A 111 12.25 37.33 21.33
C GLY A 111 12.48 36.41 22.54
N ASP A 112 12.10 35.13 22.50
CA ASP A 112 12.41 34.17 23.58
C ASP A 112 13.87 33.74 23.58
N THR A 113 14.72 34.61 24.12
CA THR A 113 16.13 34.34 24.44
C THR A 113 16.31 33.48 25.69
N SER A 114 15.23 33.05 26.34
CA SER A 114 15.25 32.29 27.60
C SER A 114 14.94 30.80 27.44
N MET A 115 14.40 30.41 26.28
CA MET A 115 13.88 29.07 25.94
C MET A 115 12.67 28.62 26.79
N LYS A 116 11.94 29.55 27.43
CA LYS A 116 10.83 29.29 28.37
C LYS A 116 9.43 29.58 27.82
N GLN A 117 9.32 30.11 26.61
CA GLN A 117 8.07 30.56 25.99
C GLN A 117 7.86 29.87 24.63
N THR A 118 8.24 28.61 24.54
CA THR A 118 8.46 27.91 23.26
C THR A 118 7.37 26.91 22.86
N GLY A 119 6.58 26.37 23.79
CA GLY A 119 5.68 25.23 23.51
C GLY A 119 6.37 23.96 22.98
N GLY A 120 7.70 23.87 23.07
CA GLY A 120 8.50 22.78 22.50
C GLY A 120 9.90 22.58 23.12
N CYS A 121 10.26 23.40 24.10
CA CYS A 121 11.47 23.30 24.91
C CYS A 121 11.06 23.20 26.40
N ASP A 122 11.60 22.20 27.10
CA ASP A 122 11.45 22.06 28.55
C ASP A 122 12.59 22.78 29.32
N SER A 123 12.50 22.81 30.64
CA SER A 123 13.47 23.50 31.51
C SER A 123 14.88 22.87 31.56
N GLY A 124 15.05 21.64 31.05
CA GLY A 124 16.36 21.00 30.80
C GLY A 124 16.87 21.17 29.36
N GLY A 125 16.14 21.90 28.52
CA GLY A 125 16.50 22.16 27.13
C GLY A 125 17.85 22.90 26.99
N THR A 126 18.59 22.57 25.93
CA THR A 126 19.91 23.15 25.64
C THR A 126 19.86 23.97 24.35
N SER A 127 20.51 25.13 24.30
CA SER A 127 20.50 25.96 23.08
C SER A 127 21.38 25.33 21.99
N VAL A 128 20.87 25.33 20.75
CA VAL A 128 21.54 24.79 19.56
C VAL A 128 21.20 25.66 18.35
N ASP A 129 22.08 25.73 17.35
CA ASP A 129 21.70 26.33 16.06
C ASP A 129 20.71 25.40 15.34
N VAL A 130 19.60 25.96 14.85
CA VAL A 130 18.61 25.27 14.01
C VAL A 130 18.56 25.91 12.63
N THR A 131 18.50 25.08 11.58
CA THR A 131 18.34 25.53 10.19
C THR A 131 17.04 24.99 9.63
N TYR A 132 16.24 25.86 9.00
CA TYR A 132 14.95 25.53 8.41
C TYR A 132 14.73 26.19 7.05
N ASP A 133 13.90 25.56 6.21
CA ASP A 133 13.36 26.15 4.99
C ASP A 133 12.28 27.19 5.34
N ASN A 134 12.39 28.39 4.80
CA ASN A 134 11.46 29.49 5.09
C ASN A 134 10.05 29.24 4.53
N ALA A 135 9.92 28.50 3.43
CA ALA A 135 8.64 28.29 2.76
C ALA A 135 7.67 27.47 3.62
N ALA A 136 8.16 26.58 4.48
CA ALA A 136 7.29 25.82 5.39
C ALA A 136 6.82 26.65 6.61
N LYS A 137 7.44 27.81 6.89
CA LYS A 137 7.00 28.75 7.93
C LYS A 137 5.81 29.63 7.50
N THR A 138 5.58 29.78 6.19
CA THR A 138 4.58 30.71 5.62
C THR A 138 3.52 29.95 4.81
N ALA A 139 2.39 29.60 5.44
CA ALA A 139 1.33 28.83 4.78
C ALA A 139 0.63 29.57 3.63
N LEU A 140 0.06 28.82 2.66
CA LEU A 140 -0.78 29.38 1.59
C LEU A 140 -2.14 29.79 2.14
N THR A 141 -2.46 31.09 2.07
CA THR A 141 -3.78 31.61 2.47
C THR A 141 -4.87 31.12 1.53
N VAL A 142 -5.89 30.47 2.10
CA VAL A 142 -7.10 30.03 1.40
C VAL A 142 -8.27 30.92 1.84
N ALA A 143 -8.73 31.77 0.92
CA ALA A 143 -9.87 32.65 1.08
C ALA A 143 -11.20 31.88 0.96
N SER A 144 -12.33 32.59 1.04
CA SER A 144 -13.67 31.97 0.95
C SER A 144 -13.98 31.43 -0.44
N ASP A 145 -14.95 30.51 -0.51
CA ASP A 145 -15.52 29.98 -1.76
C ASP A 145 -14.48 29.30 -2.66
N LYS A 146 -13.65 28.44 -2.05
CA LYS A 146 -12.55 27.72 -2.73
C LYS A 146 -12.79 26.21 -2.70
N THR A 147 -12.60 25.57 -3.84
CA THR A 147 -12.41 24.12 -3.96
C THR A 147 -10.99 23.88 -4.45
N LEU A 148 -10.11 23.39 -3.58
CA LEU A 148 -8.78 22.92 -3.94
C LEU A 148 -8.81 21.39 -4.08
N VAL A 149 -8.58 20.86 -5.28
CA VAL A 149 -8.69 19.43 -5.55
C VAL A 149 -7.50 18.88 -6.36
N GLY A 150 -6.95 17.73 -5.97
CA GLY A 150 -5.89 17.06 -6.74
C GLY A 150 -6.42 16.12 -7.83
N GLU A 151 -5.70 16.01 -8.94
CA GLU A 151 -6.01 15.08 -10.04
C GLU A 151 -5.29 13.74 -9.83
N GLY A 152 -6.03 12.69 -9.44
CA GLY A 152 -5.43 11.41 -9.08
C GLY A 152 -4.45 11.56 -7.92
N THR A 153 -3.25 10.99 -8.03
CA THR A 153 -2.15 11.16 -7.06
C THR A 153 -1.24 12.36 -7.32
N LYS A 154 -1.56 13.23 -8.29
CA LYS A 154 -0.65 14.30 -8.74
C LYS A 154 -0.66 15.56 -7.87
N GLY A 155 -1.71 15.78 -7.09
CA GLY A 155 -1.90 17.01 -6.32
C GLY A 155 -1.05 17.05 -5.04
N VAL A 156 0.22 17.46 -5.16
CA VAL A 156 1.18 17.47 -4.04
C VAL A 156 1.64 18.89 -3.72
N LEU A 157 1.63 19.27 -2.43
CA LEU A 157 2.25 20.47 -1.88
C LEU A 157 3.48 20.05 -1.05
N ASN A 158 4.67 20.25 -1.61
CA ASN A 158 5.94 19.84 -1.02
C ASN A 158 6.67 21.06 -0.44
N GLY A 159 6.76 21.15 0.89
CA GLY A 159 7.44 22.24 1.60
C GLY A 159 6.60 23.46 1.99
N LYS A 160 5.27 23.42 1.85
CA LYS A 160 4.38 24.51 2.32
C LYS A 160 2.99 23.98 2.66
N GLY A 161 2.43 24.42 3.79
CA GLY A 161 1.08 24.07 4.25
C GLY A 161 -0.01 25.05 3.83
N LEU A 162 -1.22 24.84 4.32
CA LEU A 162 -2.39 25.71 4.07
C LEU A 162 -2.81 26.48 5.32
N ILE A 163 -3.28 27.72 5.17
CA ILE A 163 -4.03 28.44 6.20
C ILE A 163 -5.39 28.89 5.65
N ILE A 164 -6.44 28.21 6.10
CA ILE A 164 -7.83 28.47 5.74
C ILE A 164 -8.35 29.59 6.63
N THR A 165 -8.48 30.78 6.03
CA THR A 165 -9.04 31.99 6.67
C THR A 165 -10.50 32.23 6.25
N GLY A 166 -10.86 31.77 5.05
CA GLY A 166 -12.20 31.90 4.49
C GLY A 166 -13.22 30.86 4.95
N SER A 167 -14.47 31.09 4.58
CA SER A 167 -15.60 30.17 4.78
C SER A 167 -16.04 29.54 3.45
N ASN A 168 -16.81 28.45 3.50
CA ASN A 168 -17.21 27.65 2.34
C ASN A 168 -15.98 27.17 1.54
N VAL A 169 -15.18 26.30 2.16
CA VAL A 169 -13.91 25.80 1.60
C VAL A 169 -13.89 24.28 1.55
N ILE A 170 -13.51 23.73 0.40
CA ILE A 170 -13.25 22.30 0.19
C ILE A 170 -11.76 22.14 -0.13
N VAL A 171 -11.07 21.28 0.61
CA VAL A 171 -9.70 20.82 0.32
C VAL A 171 -9.75 19.31 0.18
N GLN A 172 -9.54 18.79 -1.04
CA GLN A 172 -9.80 17.39 -1.35
C GLN A 172 -8.70 16.73 -2.17
N ASN A 173 -8.37 15.47 -1.88
CA ASN A 173 -7.48 14.64 -2.70
C ASN A 173 -6.10 15.28 -2.97
N ILE A 174 -5.47 15.87 -1.95
CA ILE A 174 -4.11 16.44 -2.03
C ILE A 174 -3.17 15.89 -0.95
N HIS A 175 -1.88 15.83 -1.25
CA HIS A 175 -0.83 15.46 -0.29
C HIS A 175 -0.07 16.70 0.16
N ILE A 176 0.00 16.96 1.47
CA ILE A 176 0.83 18.02 2.06
C ILE A 176 1.99 17.36 2.79
N THR A 177 3.23 17.70 2.44
CA THR A 177 4.41 16.98 2.93
C THR A 177 5.68 17.80 3.02
N ASN A 178 6.61 17.34 3.86
CA ASN A 178 7.99 17.83 3.98
C ASN A 178 8.11 19.28 4.50
N LEU A 179 7.41 19.60 5.59
CA LEU A 179 7.40 20.93 6.22
C LEU A 179 8.39 20.96 7.41
N ASN A 180 9.70 20.96 7.14
CA ASN A 180 10.76 20.93 8.17
C ASN A 180 10.52 19.87 9.28
N PRO A 181 10.38 18.57 8.96
CA PRO A 181 10.00 17.53 9.93
C PRO A 181 10.94 17.41 11.14
N HIS A 182 12.19 17.86 11.02
CA HIS A 182 13.19 17.87 12.09
C HIS A 182 12.95 18.93 13.18
N LEU A 183 11.99 19.84 13.01
CA LEU A 183 11.78 20.99 13.88
C LEU A 183 10.33 21.18 14.32
N VAL A 184 10.12 21.22 15.64
CA VAL A 184 8.90 21.81 16.24
C VAL A 184 8.84 23.28 15.83
N TRP A 185 7.66 23.74 15.40
CA TRP A 185 7.42 25.02 14.71
C TRP A 185 8.09 25.17 13.33
N GLY A 186 8.59 24.07 12.74
CA GLY A 186 9.12 24.04 11.37
C GLY A 186 8.04 24.26 10.30
N GLY A 187 6.79 23.89 10.58
CA GLY A 187 5.60 24.13 9.77
C GLY A 187 4.41 23.26 10.21
N ASP A 188 3.18 23.73 9.95
CA ASP A 188 1.92 23.00 10.15
C ASP A 188 1.28 22.64 8.80
N GLY A 189 0.69 21.46 8.68
CA GLY A 189 0.09 20.97 7.43
C GLY A 189 -1.15 21.76 6.99
N ILE A 190 -2.19 21.77 7.82
CA ILE A 190 -3.42 22.54 7.60
C ILE A 190 -3.76 23.33 8.87
N THR A 191 -3.76 24.66 8.76
CA THR A 191 -4.31 25.57 9.77
C THR A 191 -5.71 26.02 9.36
N ILE A 192 -6.67 25.98 10.28
CA ILE A 192 -7.94 26.70 10.18
C ILE A 192 -7.92 27.83 11.21
N ARG A 193 -7.94 29.07 10.72
CA ARG A 193 -7.88 30.29 11.54
C ARG A 193 -8.48 31.44 10.74
N GLY A 194 -9.63 31.95 11.15
CA GLY A 194 -10.22 33.12 10.50
C GLY A 194 -9.51 34.43 10.84
N GLU A 195 -9.96 35.52 10.21
CA GLU A 195 -9.42 36.85 10.47
C GLU A 195 -9.87 37.35 11.86
N GLY A 196 -8.90 37.63 12.74
CA GLY A 196 -9.17 37.99 14.13
C GLY A 196 -9.88 36.88 14.89
N ASP A 197 -11.02 37.23 15.51
CA ASP A 197 -11.88 36.34 16.31
C ASP A 197 -12.98 35.64 15.49
N VAL A 198 -13.03 35.83 14.16
CA VAL A 198 -14.14 35.33 13.33
C VAL A 198 -13.93 33.86 12.96
N ALA A 199 -14.70 32.96 13.57
CA ALA A 199 -14.69 31.53 13.23
C ALA A 199 -15.05 31.27 11.75
N PRO A 200 -14.20 30.58 10.96
CA PRO A 200 -14.55 30.08 9.64
C PRO A 200 -15.75 29.11 9.68
N LYS A 201 -16.50 29.04 8.58
CA LYS A 201 -17.73 28.25 8.48
C LYS A 201 -17.76 27.37 7.25
N GLY A 202 -18.16 26.11 7.39
CA GLY A 202 -18.26 25.17 6.26
C GLY A 202 -16.88 24.89 5.66
N VAL A 203 -16.10 24.07 6.34
CA VAL A 203 -14.76 23.64 5.87
C VAL A 203 -14.75 22.12 5.78
N TRP A 204 -14.56 21.60 4.56
CA TRP A 204 -14.48 20.17 4.30
C TRP A 204 -13.06 19.79 3.84
N ILE A 205 -12.41 18.91 4.60
CA ILE A 205 -11.11 18.33 4.31
C ILE A 205 -11.35 16.83 4.05
N ASP A 206 -11.02 16.35 2.86
CA ASP A 206 -11.42 15.01 2.41
C ASP A 206 -10.37 14.33 1.53
N HIS A 207 -10.10 13.02 1.71
CA HIS A 207 -9.07 12.32 0.90
C HIS A 207 -7.70 13.01 0.88
N VAL A 208 -7.36 13.83 1.90
CA VAL A 208 -6.02 14.43 1.98
C VAL A 208 -5.04 13.45 2.61
N LYS A 209 -3.76 13.53 2.25
CA LYS A 209 -2.65 12.96 3.03
C LYS A 209 -1.84 14.07 3.67
N VAL A 210 -1.48 13.92 4.95
CA VAL A 210 -0.51 14.79 5.63
C VAL A 210 0.59 13.92 6.25
N SER A 211 1.84 14.22 5.94
CA SER A 211 3.01 13.43 6.37
C SER A 211 4.26 14.29 6.52
N SER A 212 5.23 13.89 7.35
CA SER A 212 6.55 14.57 7.44
C SER A 212 6.45 16.09 7.64
N VAL A 213 5.62 16.52 8.60
CA VAL A 213 5.48 17.91 9.04
C VAL A 213 6.23 18.14 10.35
N GLY A 214 6.76 19.35 10.56
CA GLY A 214 7.49 19.70 11.78
C GLY A 214 6.62 19.79 13.03
N ARG A 215 5.39 20.30 12.88
CA ARG A 215 4.40 20.40 13.97
C ARG A 215 3.04 19.86 13.52
N GLN A 216 1.93 20.59 13.70
CA GLN A 216 0.58 20.02 13.62
C GLN A 216 0.25 19.54 12.20
N MET A 217 -0.31 18.34 12.06
CA MET A 217 -0.92 17.94 10.78
C MET A 217 -2.18 18.77 10.51
N VAL A 218 -3.01 18.97 11.54
CA VAL A 218 -4.16 19.88 11.51
C VAL A 218 -4.24 20.71 12.79
N VAL A 219 -4.48 22.01 12.68
CA VAL A 219 -4.76 22.89 13.83
C VAL A 219 -5.96 23.79 13.56
N ILE A 220 -6.94 23.74 14.46
CA ILE A 220 -8.02 24.73 14.55
C ILE A 220 -7.65 25.69 15.67
N ASN A 221 -7.43 26.96 15.31
CA ASN A 221 -6.82 27.98 16.16
C ASN A 221 -7.88 28.80 16.94
N PHE A 222 -7.49 29.77 17.77
CA PHE A 222 -8.37 30.43 18.77
C PHE A 222 -9.65 31.11 18.23
N SER A 223 -9.73 31.43 16.94
CA SER A 223 -10.99 31.85 16.31
C SER A 223 -12.10 30.81 16.46
N GLY A 224 -11.72 29.53 16.64
CA GLY A 224 -12.56 28.37 16.42
C GLY A 224 -12.89 28.19 14.94
N ALA A 225 -13.66 27.15 14.63
CA ALA A 225 -14.26 26.92 13.32
C ALA A 225 -15.55 26.10 13.44
N THR A 226 -16.65 26.57 12.85
CA THR A 226 -17.97 25.94 12.98
C THR A 226 -18.38 25.23 11.69
N GLY A 227 -18.90 24.02 11.77
CA GLY A 227 -19.25 23.25 10.60
C GLY A 227 -18.01 22.76 9.83
N VAL A 228 -17.10 22.09 10.54
CA VAL A 228 -15.89 21.49 9.98
C VAL A 228 -16.07 19.98 9.82
N THR A 229 -15.58 19.40 8.74
CA THR A 229 -15.49 17.95 8.58
C THR A 229 -14.13 17.60 8.03
N ILE A 230 -13.45 16.70 8.73
CA ILE A 230 -12.25 16.02 8.29
C ILE A 230 -12.68 14.58 8.06
N SER A 231 -12.77 14.16 6.80
CA SER A 231 -13.21 12.82 6.43
C SER A 231 -12.22 12.08 5.54
N ASN A 232 -12.25 10.76 5.59
CA ASN A 232 -11.57 9.89 4.62
C ASN A 232 -10.10 10.30 4.39
N SER A 233 -9.39 10.75 5.41
CA SER A 233 -8.04 11.34 5.24
C SER A 233 -6.97 10.54 5.95
N ASP A 234 -5.74 10.66 5.46
CA ASP A 234 -4.57 9.85 5.76
C ASP A 234 -3.54 10.69 6.53
N PHE A 235 -3.44 10.44 7.83
CA PHE A 235 -2.62 11.20 8.77
C PHE A 235 -1.43 10.35 9.22
N ASP A 236 -0.34 10.51 8.46
CA ASP A 236 0.82 9.62 8.45
C ASP A 236 1.93 10.17 9.32
N GLY A 237 1.99 9.64 10.53
CA GLY A 237 2.96 10.02 11.54
C GLY A 237 4.31 9.31 11.42
N ASN A 238 4.53 8.44 10.42
CA ASN A 238 5.80 7.75 10.24
C ASN A 238 6.91 8.76 9.90
N THR A 239 7.82 8.97 10.84
CA THR A 239 8.83 10.03 10.76
C THR A 239 10.21 9.59 11.24
N LYS A 240 11.26 10.13 10.62
CA LYS A 240 12.64 9.98 11.11
C LYS A 240 12.94 10.90 12.29
N PHE A 241 12.06 11.87 12.57
CA PHE A 241 12.19 12.91 13.58
C PHE A 241 10.91 12.94 14.44
N SER A 242 10.97 12.39 15.65
CA SER A 242 9.80 12.14 16.52
C SER A 242 10.06 12.66 17.93
N ALA A 243 9.13 13.45 18.50
CA ALA A 243 9.25 13.91 19.90
C ALA A 243 9.27 12.75 20.92
N SER A 244 8.75 11.58 20.54
CA SER A 244 8.76 10.33 21.31
C SER A 244 10.01 9.45 21.10
N CYS A 245 10.86 9.74 20.11
CA CYS A 245 12.08 8.98 19.78
C CYS A 245 11.85 7.50 19.39
N ASP A 246 10.81 7.24 18.64
CA ASP A 246 10.32 5.89 18.29
C ASP A 246 9.74 5.82 16.85
N GLY A 247 9.91 6.90 16.08
CA GLY A 247 9.40 7.02 14.72
C GLY A 247 7.98 7.56 14.60
N HIS A 248 7.32 7.87 15.72
CA HIS A 248 5.93 8.26 15.74
C HIS A 248 5.74 9.79 15.89
N HIS A 249 4.80 10.37 15.16
CA HIS A 249 4.54 11.83 15.20
C HIS A 249 3.65 12.23 16.38
N TYR A 250 4.11 13.20 17.17
CA TYR A 250 3.39 13.66 18.37
C TYR A 250 2.34 14.74 18.09
N TRP A 251 2.46 15.44 16.96
CA TRP A 251 1.70 16.65 16.66
C TRP A 251 0.63 16.36 15.58
N GLY A 252 -0.33 15.50 15.91
CA GLY A 252 -1.43 15.17 15.00
C GLY A 252 -2.39 16.35 14.82
N PHE A 253 -3.28 16.52 15.79
CA PHE A 253 -4.41 17.45 15.75
C PHE A 253 -4.46 18.32 16.99
N LEU A 254 -4.58 19.64 16.80
CA LEU A 254 -4.82 20.59 17.88
C LEU A 254 -6.15 21.34 17.62
N ILE A 255 -7.21 20.94 18.32
CA ILE A 255 -8.58 21.43 18.11
C ILE A 255 -8.98 22.37 19.25
N LEU A 256 -8.82 23.67 19.02
CA LEU A 256 -9.07 24.74 20.00
C LEU A 256 -10.18 25.70 19.51
N GLY A 257 -10.42 26.76 20.29
CA GLY A 257 -11.14 27.95 19.87
C GLY A 257 -12.47 28.18 20.59
N LYS A 258 -12.87 29.46 20.64
CA LYS A 258 -14.07 29.94 21.38
C LYS A 258 -15.33 29.12 21.08
N LYS A 259 -15.53 28.75 19.81
CA LYS A 259 -16.49 27.70 19.42
C LYS A 259 -15.98 26.91 18.22
N THR A 260 -15.84 25.60 18.38
CA THR A 260 -15.46 24.67 17.32
C THR A 260 -16.43 23.50 17.23
N GLU A 261 -16.79 23.11 16.01
CA GLU A 261 -17.77 22.06 15.70
C GLU A 261 -17.22 21.18 14.58
N LEU A 262 -16.74 19.98 14.93
CA LEU A 262 -15.93 19.11 14.06
C LEU A 262 -16.51 17.70 13.95
N SER A 263 -16.68 17.23 12.72
CA SER A 263 -16.81 15.81 12.41
C SER A 263 -15.44 15.25 11.99
N LEU A 264 -14.93 14.27 12.73
CA LEU A 264 -13.74 13.50 12.39
C LEU A 264 -14.22 12.10 11.98
N ILE A 265 -14.34 11.84 10.68
CA ILE A 265 -15.10 10.70 10.13
C ILE A 265 -14.25 9.81 9.21
N GLY A 266 -14.13 8.52 9.50
CA GLY A 266 -13.53 7.56 8.55
C GLY A 266 -12.06 7.82 8.21
N ASN A 267 -11.33 8.55 9.06
CA ASN A 267 -9.92 8.85 8.84
C ASN A 267 -9.01 7.72 9.31
N TYR A 268 -7.85 7.62 8.68
CA TYR A 268 -6.76 6.78 9.14
C TYR A 268 -5.70 7.66 9.82
N ILE A 269 -5.42 7.36 11.08
CA ILE A 269 -4.52 8.15 11.94
C ILE A 269 -3.50 7.18 12.52
N HIS A 270 -2.28 7.20 11.99
CA HIS A 270 -1.32 6.12 12.22
C HIS A 270 0.11 6.57 12.50
N HIS A 271 0.87 5.73 13.21
CA HIS A 271 2.26 6.01 13.61
C HIS A 271 2.37 7.33 14.39
N THR A 272 1.46 7.55 15.36
CA THR A 272 1.39 8.78 16.18
C THR A 272 1.77 8.51 17.64
N SER A 273 2.15 9.53 18.41
CA SER A 273 2.51 9.37 19.83
C SER A 273 1.79 10.31 20.79
N GLY A 274 1.01 11.25 20.27
CA GLY A 274 0.21 12.19 21.05
C GLY A 274 -0.78 12.96 20.20
N ARG A 275 -1.56 13.83 20.86
CA ARG A 275 -2.49 14.80 20.26
C ARG A 275 -3.28 14.23 19.06
N SER A 276 -3.86 13.03 19.20
CA SER A 276 -4.51 12.31 18.10
C SER A 276 -5.95 11.90 18.43
N PRO A 277 -6.86 12.87 18.68
CA PRO A 277 -6.67 14.32 18.64
C PRO A 277 -6.45 14.94 20.04
N LYS A 278 -5.92 16.17 20.13
CA LYS A 278 -6.14 17.04 21.31
C LYS A 278 -7.34 17.97 21.08
N ILE A 279 -8.26 18.04 22.05
CA ILE A 279 -9.49 18.83 22.01
C ILE A 279 -9.56 19.73 23.24
N GLY A 280 -9.66 21.04 23.04
CA GLY A 280 -9.74 22.03 24.12
C GLY A 280 -8.44 22.18 24.92
N GLY A 281 -8.57 22.74 26.13
CA GLY A 281 -7.46 23.07 27.02
C GLY A 281 -7.53 24.47 27.63
N HIS A 282 -8.44 25.33 27.16
CA HIS A 282 -8.59 26.71 27.64
C HIS A 282 -10.00 26.99 28.20
N SER A 283 -10.05 27.74 29.29
CA SER A 283 -11.31 28.12 29.94
C SER A 283 -12.11 29.10 29.08
N GLY A 284 -13.41 28.86 28.93
CA GLY A 284 -14.30 29.65 28.07
C GLY A 284 -14.36 29.22 26.60
N GLU A 285 -13.59 28.20 26.20
CA GLU A 285 -13.72 27.58 24.89
C GLU A 285 -14.75 26.43 24.87
N THR A 286 -15.23 26.06 23.68
CA THR A 286 -16.15 24.93 23.50
C THR A 286 -15.89 24.25 22.16
N SER A 287 -15.27 23.07 22.21
CA SER A 287 -14.96 22.24 21.05
C SER A 287 -15.79 20.96 21.08
N VAL A 288 -16.80 20.89 20.20
CA VAL A 288 -17.67 19.72 20.06
C VAL A 288 -17.16 18.86 18.91
N VAL A 289 -16.82 17.59 19.19
CA VAL A 289 -16.24 16.66 18.21
C VAL A 289 -17.06 15.37 18.13
N HIS A 290 -17.48 15.02 16.91
CA HIS A 290 -18.01 13.70 16.58
C HIS A 290 -16.92 12.88 15.89
N ALA A 291 -16.29 11.97 16.63
CA ALA A 291 -15.28 11.06 16.13
C ALA A 291 -15.95 9.72 15.78
N ALA A 292 -16.17 9.45 14.48
CA ALA A 292 -16.88 8.27 14.03
C ALA A 292 -16.11 7.47 12.98
N ASN A 293 -16.04 6.15 13.16
CA ASN A 293 -15.46 5.20 12.20
C ASN A 293 -14.01 5.46 11.75
N ASN A 294 -13.23 6.21 12.52
CA ASN A 294 -11.80 6.35 12.27
C ASN A 294 -11.05 5.08 12.68
N TYR A 295 -9.89 4.85 12.07
CA TYR A 295 -8.95 3.80 12.48
C TYR A 295 -7.67 4.43 13.01
N PHE A 296 -7.40 4.15 14.29
CA PHE A 296 -6.19 4.54 15.01
C PHE A 296 -5.26 3.32 15.04
N PHE A 297 -4.05 3.43 14.47
CA PHE A 297 -3.12 2.31 14.30
C PHE A 297 -1.68 2.67 14.65
N GLU A 298 -0.98 1.81 15.40
CA GLU A 298 0.39 2.05 15.88
C GLU A 298 0.50 3.44 16.53
N ASN A 299 0.00 3.55 17.77
CA ASN A 299 0.22 4.74 18.57
C ASN A 299 0.96 4.38 19.87
N SER A 300 2.20 4.85 19.97
CA SER A 300 3.15 4.47 21.02
C SER A 300 2.94 5.21 22.35
N GLY A 301 2.07 6.22 22.38
CA GLY A 301 1.83 7.10 23.52
C GLY A 301 0.34 7.23 23.82
N HIS A 302 -0.27 8.33 23.38
CA HIS A 302 -1.73 8.52 23.50
C HIS A 302 -2.41 8.98 22.22
N ALA A 303 -3.68 8.61 22.07
CA ALA A 303 -4.57 9.13 21.03
C ALA A 303 -5.36 10.35 21.53
N PHE A 304 -6.52 10.15 22.18
CA PHE A 304 -7.39 11.25 22.60
C PHE A 304 -6.88 11.99 23.86
N ASP A 305 -6.76 13.31 23.75
CA ASP A 305 -6.49 14.26 24.83
C ASP A 305 -7.68 15.25 24.87
N VAL A 306 -8.71 14.92 25.66
CA VAL A 306 -9.96 15.71 25.75
C VAL A 306 -9.92 16.54 27.03
N ALA A 307 -9.51 17.80 26.92
CA ALA A 307 -9.30 18.69 28.05
C ALA A 307 -10.50 19.64 28.30
N THR A 308 -10.33 20.59 29.23
CA THR A 308 -11.29 21.67 29.52
C THR A 308 -11.89 22.27 28.23
N GLY A 309 -13.22 22.30 28.14
CA GLY A 309 -13.96 22.82 26.98
C GLY A 309 -14.14 21.82 25.84
N GLY A 310 -13.51 20.63 25.89
CA GLY A 310 -13.75 19.54 24.95
C GLY A 310 -15.02 18.75 25.28
N TYR A 311 -15.83 18.46 24.25
CA TYR A 311 -17.02 17.60 24.32
C TYR A 311 -17.00 16.62 23.15
N VAL A 312 -16.67 15.37 23.42
CA VAL A 312 -16.40 14.38 22.36
C VAL A 312 -17.34 13.18 22.45
N LEU A 313 -17.89 12.76 21.31
CA LEU A 313 -18.51 11.45 21.13
C LEU A 313 -17.58 10.61 20.25
N ALA A 314 -17.07 9.49 20.77
CA ALA A 314 -16.36 8.49 19.97
C ALA A 314 -17.24 7.25 19.78
N GLU A 315 -17.68 6.98 18.56
CA GLU A 315 -18.46 5.78 18.21
C GLU A 315 -17.93 5.06 16.97
N GLY A 316 -17.98 3.73 16.96
CA GLY A 316 -17.58 2.93 15.79
C GLY A 316 -16.11 3.05 15.37
N ASN A 317 -15.24 3.67 16.17
CA ASN A 317 -13.81 3.78 15.85
C ASN A 317 -13.10 2.45 16.15
N TYR A 318 -12.05 2.16 15.38
CA TYR A 318 -11.21 0.98 15.60
C TYR A 318 -9.83 1.44 16.12
N PHE A 319 -9.34 0.81 17.18
CA PHE A 319 -8.01 1.05 17.76
C PHE A 319 -7.19 -0.24 17.68
N ALA A 320 -6.00 -0.17 17.07
CA ALA A 320 -5.04 -1.27 17.00
C ALA A 320 -3.63 -0.80 17.34
N SER A 321 -2.92 -1.51 18.23
CA SER A 321 -1.59 -1.10 18.71
C SER A 321 -1.56 0.33 19.31
N VAL A 322 -2.64 0.77 19.97
CA VAL A 322 -2.75 2.11 20.58
C VAL A 322 -2.50 2.01 22.08
N ALA A 323 -1.32 2.42 22.54
CA ALA A 323 -0.86 2.28 23.93
C ALA A 323 -1.84 2.91 24.94
N SER A 324 -2.31 4.12 24.67
CA SER A 324 -3.40 4.76 25.43
C SER A 324 -4.44 5.39 24.51
N PRO A 325 -5.62 4.77 24.31
CA PRO A 325 -6.68 5.34 23.47
C PRO A 325 -7.19 6.70 23.95
N ASN A 326 -7.12 7.00 25.26
CA ASN A 326 -7.36 8.34 25.78
C ASN A 326 -6.61 8.61 27.09
N LEU A 327 -6.27 9.88 27.32
CA LEU A 327 -5.93 10.40 28.64
C LEU A 327 -7.20 10.62 29.47
N ASP A 328 -7.09 10.46 30.79
CA ASP A 328 -8.17 10.66 31.77
C ASP A 328 -8.11 12.09 32.35
N ASP A 329 -8.24 13.10 31.47
CA ASP A 329 -8.32 14.50 31.89
C ASP A 329 -9.71 14.75 32.49
N THR A 330 -9.77 14.74 33.82
CA THR A 330 -10.98 14.99 34.62
C THR A 330 -11.69 16.32 34.35
N THR A 331 -11.06 17.26 33.63
CA THR A 331 -11.64 18.55 33.25
C THR A 331 -12.41 18.52 31.92
N GLY A 332 -12.19 17.49 31.11
CA GLY A 332 -12.88 17.28 29.83
C GLY A 332 -14.19 16.50 29.92
N ASN A 333 -14.78 16.23 28.74
CA ASN A 333 -16.06 15.54 28.62
C ASN A 333 -16.03 14.58 27.42
N PHE A 334 -16.09 13.27 27.68
CA PHE A 334 -15.90 12.23 26.66
C PHE A 334 -16.94 11.11 26.78
N LEU A 335 -17.86 11.03 25.81
CA LEU A 335 -18.84 9.96 25.67
C LEU A 335 -18.22 8.81 24.88
N VAL A 336 -17.98 7.70 25.58
CA VAL A 336 -17.52 6.43 25.01
C VAL A 336 -18.58 5.38 25.32
N PRO A 337 -19.28 4.86 24.31
CA PRO A 337 -20.34 3.89 24.52
C PRO A 337 -19.80 2.51 24.86
N THR A 338 -20.42 1.91 25.86
CA THR A 338 -20.16 0.56 26.37
C THR A 338 -21.25 -0.42 25.93
N ALA A 339 -22.48 0.09 25.74
CA ALA A 339 -23.58 -0.59 25.09
C ALA A 339 -24.15 0.28 23.96
N ALA A 340 -24.75 -0.36 22.94
CA ALA A 340 -25.33 0.37 21.81
C ALA A 340 -26.43 1.36 22.25
N GLY A 341 -27.13 1.07 23.35
CA GLY A 341 -28.19 1.93 23.89
C GLY A 341 -27.74 3.28 24.45
N ASP A 342 -26.44 3.47 24.74
CA ASP A 342 -25.92 4.63 25.47
C ASP A 342 -26.18 5.96 24.71
N CYS A 343 -26.25 5.90 23.38
CA CYS A 343 -26.53 7.05 22.51
C CYS A 343 -28.01 7.46 22.46
N LYS A 344 -28.96 6.68 22.99
CA LYS A 344 -30.40 6.94 22.80
C LYS A 344 -30.84 8.26 23.41
N THR A 345 -30.34 8.59 24.60
CA THR A 345 -30.62 9.86 25.26
C THR A 345 -29.97 11.02 24.51
N ALA A 346 -28.65 10.93 24.25
CA ALA A 346 -27.87 11.97 23.58
C ALA A 346 -28.37 12.24 22.15
N ILE A 347 -28.26 11.26 21.26
CA ILE A 347 -28.44 11.42 19.81
C ILE A 347 -29.64 10.65 19.24
N GLY A 348 -30.46 9.99 20.05
CA GLY A 348 -31.76 9.45 19.62
C GLY A 348 -31.70 8.17 18.77
N ARG A 349 -30.51 7.62 18.56
CA ARG A 349 -30.27 6.30 17.94
C ARG A 349 -29.33 5.47 18.81
N ASP A 350 -29.19 4.19 18.48
CA ASP A 350 -28.10 3.36 19.00
C ASP A 350 -26.73 3.88 18.50
N CYS A 351 -25.68 3.69 19.31
CA CYS A 351 -24.29 3.95 18.94
C CYS A 351 -23.73 2.84 18.05
N ALA A 352 -22.72 3.17 17.26
CA ALA A 352 -21.71 2.18 16.91
C ALA A 352 -20.74 1.94 18.08
N LEU A 353 -20.48 0.69 18.46
CA LEU A 353 -19.45 0.39 19.46
C LEU A 353 -18.05 0.53 18.86
N ASN A 354 -17.13 1.11 19.63
CA ASN A 354 -15.71 1.13 19.28
C ASN A 354 -15.11 -0.28 19.48
N VAL A 355 -14.11 -0.64 18.68
CA VAL A 355 -13.35 -1.90 18.83
C VAL A 355 -11.90 -1.58 19.16
N LEU A 356 -11.33 -2.37 20.08
CA LEU A 356 -9.95 -2.27 20.50
C LEU A 356 -9.24 -3.60 20.27
N THR A 357 -7.98 -3.57 19.87
CA THR A 357 -7.12 -4.74 19.67
C THR A 357 -5.70 -4.35 20.03
N ASP A 358 -5.02 -5.13 20.86
CA ASP A 358 -3.63 -4.88 21.30
C ASP A 358 -3.38 -3.42 21.76
N SER A 359 -4.38 -2.85 22.43
CA SER A 359 -4.46 -1.43 22.79
C SER A 359 -4.83 -1.26 24.26
N GLY A 360 -4.54 -0.09 24.83
CA GLY A 360 -4.96 0.29 26.19
C GLY A 360 -6.48 0.44 26.33
N LYS A 361 -6.95 0.88 27.50
CA LYS A 361 -8.39 1.03 27.77
C LYS A 361 -8.92 2.39 27.29
N LEU A 362 -9.92 2.38 26.40
CA LEU A 362 -10.76 3.56 26.12
C LEU A 362 -11.82 3.72 27.22
N THR A 363 -11.94 4.90 27.81
CA THR A 363 -12.82 5.21 28.95
C THR A 363 -13.55 6.53 28.75
N GLY A 364 -14.89 6.53 28.87
CA GLY A 364 -15.70 7.75 28.84
C GLY A 364 -15.98 8.32 30.23
N TYR A 365 -15.95 9.65 30.33
CA TYR A 365 -16.13 10.43 31.55
C TYR A 365 -16.96 11.69 31.28
N SER A 366 -17.64 12.22 32.31
CA SER A 366 -18.52 13.41 32.17
C SER A 366 -19.61 13.24 31.07
N GLN A 367 -20.05 12.00 30.81
CA GLN A 367 -20.84 11.64 29.61
C GLN A 367 -22.17 12.40 29.47
N ASP A 368 -22.87 12.69 30.59
CA ASP A 368 -24.11 13.48 30.59
C ASP A 368 -23.92 14.92 30.10
N LYS A 369 -22.75 15.52 30.33
CA LYS A 369 -22.42 16.86 29.82
C LYS A 369 -22.22 16.83 28.31
N VAL A 370 -21.60 15.77 27.77
CA VAL A 370 -21.53 15.56 26.31
C VAL A 370 -22.94 15.38 25.76
N ALA A 371 -23.76 14.50 26.34
CA ALA A 371 -25.14 14.27 25.91
C ALA A 371 -25.97 15.56 25.88
N SER A 372 -25.77 16.44 26.87
CA SER A 372 -26.40 17.77 26.92
C SER A 372 -25.88 18.70 25.81
N GLN A 373 -24.57 18.73 25.58
CA GLN A 373 -23.93 19.55 24.54
C GLN A 373 -24.29 19.10 23.11
N LEU A 374 -24.62 17.82 22.90
CA LEU A 374 -24.99 17.30 21.58
C LEU A 374 -26.42 17.66 21.14
N VAL A 375 -27.27 18.20 22.01
CA VAL A 375 -28.71 18.41 21.71
C VAL A 375 -28.93 19.27 20.46
N ASP A 376 -28.28 20.44 20.36
CA ASP A 376 -28.48 21.39 19.25
C ASP A 376 -27.86 20.91 17.93
N VAL A 377 -26.80 20.09 18.02
CA VAL A 377 -26.02 19.58 16.88
C VAL A 377 -26.42 18.16 16.45
N LYS A 378 -27.33 17.53 17.21
CA LYS A 378 -27.81 16.15 17.09
C LYS A 378 -28.09 15.73 15.65
N LYS A 379 -28.75 16.59 14.86
CA LYS A 379 -29.11 16.27 13.48
C LYS A 379 -27.85 15.98 12.62
N LEU A 380 -26.82 16.82 12.70
CA LEU A 380 -25.57 16.67 11.94
C LEU A 380 -24.85 15.35 12.30
N ILE A 381 -24.92 14.97 13.58
CA ILE A 381 -24.35 13.72 14.12
C ILE A 381 -25.18 12.48 13.73
N THR A 382 -26.49 12.62 13.54
CA THR A 382 -27.37 11.53 13.07
C THR A 382 -27.45 11.40 11.55
N ASP A 383 -27.23 12.50 10.82
CA ASP A 383 -27.16 12.50 9.35
C ASP A 383 -25.94 11.69 8.86
N TYR A 384 -24.86 11.63 9.67
CA TYR A 384 -23.84 10.58 9.50
C TYR A 384 -24.29 9.26 10.14
N LYS A 385 -24.43 8.23 9.30
CA LYS A 385 -24.72 6.86 9.73
C LYS A 385 -23.41 6.16 10.15
N ALA A 386 -23.08 6.24 11.44
CA ALA A 386 -22.01 5.44 12.02
C ALA A 386 -22.26 3.93 11.81
N THR A 387 -21.21 3.20 11.43
CA THR A 387 -21.22 1.75 11.16
C THR A 387 -20.41 0.97 12.19
N ALA A 388 -20.41 -0.36 12.15
CA ALA A 388 -19.58 -1.17 13.04
C ALA A 388 -18.08 -0.86 12.83
N ALA A 389 -17.32 -0.79 13.93
CA ALA A 389 -15.89 -0.50 13.87
C ALA A 389 -15.13 -1.50 13.00
N THR A 390 -14.41 -0.98 12.02
CA THR A 390 -13.74 -1.74 10.96
C THR A 390 -12.31 -1.22 10.82
N LYS A 391 -11.33 -2.10 10.59
CA LYS A 391 -9.96 -1.67 10.26
C LYS A 391 -9.97 -1.00 8.89
N LEU A 392 -9.48 0.22 8.79
CA LEU A 392 -9.23 0.88 7.52
C LEU A 392 -7.88 0.39 7.00
N SER A 393 -7.82 -0.15 5.78
CA SER A 393 -6.57 -0.68 5.24
C SER A 393 -5.92 0.34 4.31
N GLU A 394 -4.63 0.64 4.56
CA GLU A 394 -3.87 1.82 4.06
C GLU A 394 -4.11 2.20 2.61
N ALA A 395 -4.27 1.18 1.79
CA ALA A 395 -4.25 1.32 0.35
C ALA A 395 -5.57 0.83 -0.29
N SER A 396 -6.66 0.94 0.46
CA SER A 396 -8.02 0.57 0.01
C SER A 396 -8.71 1.66 -0.82
N GLY A 397 -8.08 2.84 -0.96
CA GLY A 397 -8.62 3.97 -1.73
C GLY A 397 -9.80 4.69 -1.07
N ASN A 398 -10.28 4.20 0.08
CA ASN A 398 -11.35 4.81 0.88
C ASN A 398 -10.90 6.03 1.69
N PHE A 399 -9.61 6.34 1.67
CA PHE A 399 -9.02 7.50 2.33
C PHE A 399 -7.67 7.87 1.72
N GLY A 400 -7.22 9.10 2.00
CA GLY A 400 -5.99 9.65 1.42
C GLY A 400 -6.08 9.84 -0.10
N VAL A 401 -4.94 10.12 -0.73
CA VAL A 401 -4.92 10.57 -2.13
C VAL A 401 -5.07 9.40 -3.12
N GLY A 402 -5.92 9.55 -4.13
CA GLY A 402 -6.17 8.52 -5.13
C GLY A 402 -6.99 8.97 -6.34
N GLU A 403 -7.48 8.01 -7.12
CA GLU A 403 -8.45 8.28 -8.17
C GLU A 403 -9.85 8.41 -7.55
N LEU A 404 -10.32 9.64 -7.34
CA LEU A 404 -11.70 9.90 -6.95
C LEU A 404 -12.66 9.52 -8.09
N GLY A 405 -13.10 8.26 -8.07
CA GLY A 405 -14.12 7.74 -8.99
C GLY A 405 -15.42 8.56 -8.87
N GLY A 406 -16.00 8.90 -10.02
CA GLY A 406 -17.17 9.77 -10.11
C GLY A 406 -18.43 9.18 -9.47
N GLY A 407 -18.62 9.42 -8.18
CA GLY A 407 -19.83 9.09 -7.42
C GLY A 407 -19.64 7.95 -6.42
N VAL A 408 -19.39 8.29 -5.16
CA VAL A 408 -19.57 7.38 -4.02
C VAL A 408 -21.06 7.03 -3.91
N SER A 409 -21.44 5.87 -4.43
CA SER A 409 -22.84 5.44 -4.48
C SER A 409 -23.30 4.91 -3.11
N GLN A 410 -23.73 5.82 -2.23
CA GLN A 410 -24.50 5.43 -1.04
C GLN A 410 -25.80 4.76 -1.50
N THR A 411 -25.98 3.48 -1.14
CA THR A 411 -27.12 2.65 -1.53
C THR A 411 -28.38 2.96 -0.72
N SER A 412 -28.91 4.17 -0.95
CA SER A 412 -30.18 4.66 -0.41
C SER A 412 -31.37 3.94 -1.06
N ALA A 413 -31.71 2.76 -0.55
CA ALA A 413 -32.92 2.06 -0.96
C ALA A 413 -34.18 2.82 -0.50
N SER A 414 -34.94 3.37 -1.45
CA SER A 414 -36.30 3.88 -1.21
C SER A 414 -37.28 3.35 -2.27
N SER A 415 -38.51 3.09 -1.85
CA SER A 415 -39.57 2.52 -2.68
C SER A 415 -40.18 3.56 -3.61
N GLY A 416 -40.17 3.30 -4.93
CA GLY A 416 -40.76 4.21 -5.92
C GLY A 416 -42.25 3.97 -6.21
N ALA A 417 -42.90 4.97 -6.80
CA ALA A 417 -44.16 4.83 -7.54
C ALA A 417 -44.38 6.02 -8.50
N THR A 418 -44.81 5.75 -9.75
CA THR A 418 -45.45 6.68 -10.72
C THR A 418 -44.66 7.92 -11.22
N ALA A 419 -44.79 8.40 -12.47
CA ALA A 419 -45.51 7.87 -13.65
C ALA A 419 -44.90 8.36 -15.00
N THR A 420 -45.33 7.67 -16.06
CA THR A 420 -45.13 7.82 -17.52
C THR A 420 -45.08 9.21 -18.16
N SER A 421 -44.11 9.43 -19.07
CA SER A 421 -44.31 9.76 -20.52
C SER A 421 -42.96 10.16 -21.19
N ALA A 422 -42.72 10.16 -22.51
CA ALA A 422 -43.04 9.29 -23.66
C ALA A 422 -42.81 10.11 -24.96
N ASP A 423 -41.68 9.88 -25.67
CA ASP A 423 -41.48 9.97 -27.14
C ASP A 423 -39.99 9.65 -27.44
N ALA A 424 -39.57 8.88 -28.47
CA ALA A 424 -39.63 9.05 -29.94
C ALA A 424 -38.73 10.20 -30.45
N SER A 425 -37.93 10.10 -31.53
CA SER A 425 -37.71 9.10 -32.62
C SER A 425 -36.19 8.91 -32.87
N ALA A 426 -35.59 7.82 -33.36
CA ALA A 426 -35.89 6.84 -34.44
C ALA A 426 -35.49 7.24 -35.88
N ALA A 427 -34.29 6.80 -36.32
CA ALA A 427 -33.79 6.57 -37.71
C ALA A 427 -32.34 6.00 -37.58
N SER A 428 -31.87 4.86 -38.13
CA SER A 428 -31.89 4.25 -39.49
C SER A 428 -30.85 4.88 -40.46
N GLN A 429 -30.11 4.16 -41.33
CA GLN A 429 -30.17 2.74 -41.75
C GLN A 429 -28.85 2.25 -42.43
N GLU A 430 -28.81 0.97 -42.88
CA GLU A 430 -27.91 0.34 -43.90
C GLU A 430 -26.43 0.08 -43.52
N THR A 431 -25.80 -1.11 -43.66
CA THR A 431 -26.13 -2.48 -44.19
C THR A 431 -25.97 -2.79 -45.68
N GLU A 432 -24.84 -3.42 -46.06
CA GLU A 432 -24.62 -4.50 -47.07
C GLU A 432 -23.17 -5.05 -46.85
N THR A 433 -22.71 -6.32 -46.91
CA THR A 433 -22.85 -7.55 -47.74
C THR A 433 -22.29 -7.44 -49.18
N SER A 434 -21.53 -8.39 -49.77
CA SER A 434 -21.26 -9.83 -49.48
C SER A 434 -19.99 -10.41 -50.19
N SER A 435 -19.58 -11.67 -49.85
CA SER A 435 -18.81 -12.71 -50.62
C SER A 435 -17.54 -12.35 -51.46
N ALA A 436 -16.33 -12.92 -51.25
CA ALA A 436 -15.84 -14.33 -51.44
C ALA A 436 -15.36 -14.63 -52.92
N ASP A 437 -14.55 -15.64 -53.29
CA ASP A 437 -14.08 -16.91 -52.67
C ASP A 437 -12.79 -17.49 -53.40
N GLN A 438 -12.18 -18.58 -52.89
CA GLN A 438 -11.28 -19.58 -53.57
C GLN A 438 -9.86 -19.16 -54.08
N ASP A 439 -8.81 -20.02 -54.25
CA ASP A 439 -8.50 -21.42 -53.84
C ASP A 439 -6.96 -21.76 -54.01
N GLN A 440 -6.55 -22.96 -53.57
CA GLN A 440 -5.42 -23.82 -54.02
C GLN A 440 -4.08 -23.92 -53.26
N LYS A 441 -3.70 -25.19 -53.05
CA LYS A 441 -2.39 -25.79 -52.66
C LYS A 441 -1.94 -26.68 -53.86
N PRO A 442 -0.65 -27.06 -54.07
CA PRO A 442 0.11 -28.03 -53.25
C PRO A 442 1.60 -27.56 -53.06
N ASN A 443 2.65 -28.32 -52.72
CA ASN A 443 2.95 -29.77 -52.70
C ASN A 443 4.16 -30.11 -51.78
N SER A 444 4.63 -31.38 -51.69
CA SER A 444 5.84 -31.77 -50.90
C SER A 444 6.58 -33.02 -51.43
N PRO A 445 7.92 -33.09 -51.23
CA PRO A 445 8.68 -34.35 -51.00
C PRO A 445 9.82 -34.17 -49.94
N VAL A 446 10.83 -35.07 -49.82
CA VAL A 446 10.83 -36.31 -48.99
C VAL A 446 12.28 -36.86 -48.78
N ALA A 447 12.57 -37.45 -47.60
CA ALA A 447 13.76 -38.28 -47.24
C ALA A 447 15.16 -37.56 -47.19
N THR A 448 16.28 -38.11 -46.67
CA THR A 448 16.66 -39.51 -46.31
C THR A 448 17.81 -39.63 -45.25
N LYS A 449 17.73 -40.66 -44.37
CA LYS A 449 18.80 -41.52 -43.73
C LYS A 449 20.06 -40.98 -42.99
N ALA A 450 20.63 -41.87 -42.16
CA ALA A 450 21.80 -41.70 -41.27
C ALA A 450 23.03 -42.56 -41.69
N PRO A 451 24.17 -42.51 -40.96
CA PRO A 451 24.60 -43.69 -40.17
C PRO A 451 25.30 -43.40 -38.81
N ALA A 452 25.62 -44.47 -38.05
CA ALA A 452 26.49 -44.50 -36.85
C ALA A 452 27.78 -45.34 -37.11
N PRO A 453 28.73 -45.50 -36.16
CA PRO A 453 28.81 -46.80 -35.43
C PRO A 453 29.50 -46.86 -34.03
N GLU A 454 29.21 -47.95 -33.29
CA GLU A 454 30.04 -48.67 -32.26
C GLU A 454 30.53 -47.95 -30.95
N LYS A 455 30.82 -48.62 -29.82
CA LYS A 455 31.01 -50.07 -29.50
C LYS A 455 30.65 -50.45 -28.03
N ALA A 456 30.52 -51.75 -27.73
CA ALA A 456 30.35 -52.35 -26.38
C ALA A 456 31.57 -53.25 -26.00
N PRO A 457 31.66 -53.91 -24.80
CA PRO A 457 30.87 -55.12 -24.43
C PRO A 457 30.50 -55.24 -22.90
N SER A 458 29.41 -55.94 -22.49
CA SER A 458 29.31 -57.32 -21.86
C SER A 458 29.90 -57.48 -20.44
N THR A 459 29.59 -58.45 -19.54
CA THR A 459 28.73 -59.67 -19.42
C THR A 459 28.50 -59.97 -17.90
N GLU A 460 27.78 -60.94 -17.29
CA GLU A 460 26.94 -62.12 -17.70
C GLU A 460 25.79 -62.43 -16.68
N MET A 461 25.71 -63.64 -16.08
CA MET A 461 24.61 -64.17 -15.21
C MET A 461 25.13 -65.35 -14.31
N PRO A 462 24.36 -66.24 -13.59
CA PRO A 462 22.94 -66.71 -13.67
C PRO A 462 22.13 -66.43 -12.34
N SER A 463 21.05 -67.10 -11.88
CA SER A 463 20.33 -68.36 -12.19
C SER A 463 18.82 -68.38 -11.73
N THR A 464 18.15 -69.54 -11.84
CA THR A 464 16.71 -69.87 -11.57
C THR A 464 16.59 -71.38 -11.13
N PRO A 465 15.43 -72.09 -10.90
CA PRO A 465 14.01 -71.84 -11.28
C PRO A 465 12.87 -72.30 -10.30
N ASP A 466 11.59 -72.00 -10.62
CA ASP A 466 10.55 -72.97 -11.11
C ASP A 466 9.12 -72.36 -11.27
N THR A 467 8.18 -73.11 -11.89
CA THR A 467 6.86 -72.67 -12.43
C THR A 467 5.73 -73.75 -12.18
N PRO A 468 4.53 -73.90 -12.86
CA PRO A 468 3.93 -73.27 -14.08
C PRO A 468 2.38 -73.00 -14.12
N ALA A 469 1.90 -72.57 -15.31
CA ALA A 469 0.62 -72.92 -15.99
C ALA A 469 -0.70 -72.10 -15.84
N SER A 470 -1.49 -72.09 -16.94
CA SER A 470 -2.78 -71.40 -17.19
C SER A 470 -3.81 -72.33 -17.90
N PRO A 471 -5.06 -71.87 -18.19
CA PRO A 471 -5.51 -71.84 -19.60
C PRO A 471 -6.39 -70.60 -19.97
N SER A 472 -7.24 -70.66 -21.03
CA SER A 472 -7.50 -69.55 -21.98
C SER A 472 -8.98 -69.20 -22.37
N THR A 473 -9.10 -68.25 -23.31
CA THR A 473 -10.23 -67.49 -23.97
C THR A 473 -11.31 -68.33 -24.73
N PRO A 474 -12.45 -67.79 -25.27
CA PRO A 474 -12.64 -66.54 -26.07
C PRO A 474 -13.98 -65.73 -25.86
N ALA A 475 -14.35 -64.84 -26.82
CA ALA A 475 -15.41 -63.80 -26.70
C ALA A 475 -16.30 -63.62 -27.96
N LYS A 476 -17.42 -62.86 -27.88
CA LYS A 476 -18.10 -62.26 -29.06
C LYS A 476 -19.17 -61.15 -28.80
N GLU A 477 -19.28 -60.26 -29.79
CA GLU A 477 -20.46 -59.50 -30.32
C GLU A 477 -21.11 -58.24 -29.65
N THR A 478 -21.16 -57.18 -30.47
CA THR A 478 -21.94 -55.91 -30.43
C THR A 478 -23.36 -56.11 -31.02
N PRO A 479 -24.39 -55.22 -30.85
CA PRO A 479 -24.36 -53.79 -31.21
C PRO A 479 -25.17 -52.81 -30.32
N ALA A 480 -25.10 -51.50 -30.64
CA ALA A 480 -26.02 -50.46 -30.16
C ALA A 480 -27.23 -50.28 -31.12
N PRO A 481 -28.29 -49.54 -30.74
CA PRO A 481 -28.33 -48.11 -31.12
C PRO A 481 -28.98 -47.16 -30.09
N ALA A 482 -29.00 -45.87 -30.43
CA ALA A 482 -29.42 -44.75 -29.58
C ALA A 482 -30.94 -44.57 -29.40
N THR A 483 -31.36 -43.90 -28.31
CA THR A 483 -32.15 -42.63 -28.32
C THR A 483 -32.37 -42.10 -26.89
N ALA A 484 -32.83 -40.85 -26.79
CA ALA A 484 -33.24 -40.13 -25.56
C ALA A 484 -34.45 -39.22 -25.91
N PRO A 485 -35.05 -38.40 -25.01
CA PRO A 485 -34.83 -38.24 -23.55
C PRO A 485 -36.13 -38.18 -22.69
N THR A 486 -35.99 -37.91 -21.39
CA THR A 486 -37.01 -37.30 -20.47
C THR A 486 -38.27 -38.13 -20.10
N GLN A 487 -38.99 -37.93 -18.97
CA GLN A 487 -39.02 -36.82 -17.99
C GLN A 487 -39.02 -37.29 -16.49
N SER A 488 -38.64 -36.34 -15.62
CA SER A 488 -39.15 -36.06 -14.26
C SER A 488 -39.15 -37.14 -13.14
N ARG A 489 -38.42 -36.82 -12.05
CA ARG A 489 -38.77 -37.24 -10.67
C ARG A 489 -38.19 -36.24 -9.65
N THR A 490 -38.91 -36.02 -8.54
CA THR A 490 -38.61 -35.05 -7.48
C THR A 490 -37.54 -35.48 -6.47
N LEU A 491 -36.92 -34.49 -5.80
CA LEU A 491 -35.90 -34.63 -4.75
C LEU A 491 -36.43 -34.27 -3.34
N PRO A 492 -35.96 -34.93 -2.27
CA PRO A 492 -36.05 -34.45 -0.88
C PRO A 492 -34.90 -33.46 -0.53
N PRO A 493 -34.97 -32.73 0.60
CA PRO A 493 -34.11 -31.56 0.85
C PRO A 493 -32.70 -31.90 1.36
N SER A 494 -31.76 -30.98 1.10
CA SER A 494 -30.34 -31.03 1.51
C SER A 494 -29.99 -30.02 2.60
N THR A 495 -29.18 -30.43 3.58
CA THR A 495 -28.55 -29.53 4.57
C THR A 495 -27.47 -28.62 3.96
N PRO A 496 -27.23 -27.42 4.50
CA PRO A 496 -26.18 -26.52 4.01
C PRO A 496 -24.77 -27.06 4.30
N SER A 497 -23.85 -26.82 3.37
CA SER A 497 -22.42 -27.13 3.49
C SER A 497 -21.62 -25.84 3.70
N PRO A 498 -20.47 -25.88 4.43
CA PRO A 498 -19.47 -24.82 4.36
C PRO A 498 -19.04 -24.54 2.91
N GLY A 499 -18.67 -23.28 2.62
CA GLY A 499 -18.38 -22.83 1.26
C GLY A 499 -17.15 -23.51 0.65
N LYS A 500 -17.25 -23.88 -0.64
CA LYS A 500 -16.08 -24.28 -1.44
C LYS A 500 -15.20 -23.06 -1.69
N ALA A 501 -14.05 -22.97 -1.03
CA ALA A 501 -12.93 -22.21 -1.56
C ALA A 501 -12.44 -22.91 -2.84
N SER A 502 -12.69 -22.30 -4.00
CA SER A 502 -12.01 -22.66 -5.25
C SER A 502 -10.93 -21.62 -5.50
N PRO A 503 -9.68 -22.01 -5.78
CA PRO A 503 -8.73 -21.07 -6.37
C PRO A 503 -9.26 -20.57 -7.72
N GLY A 504 -8.73 -19.45 -8.18
CA GLY A 504 -8.90 -18.99 -9.56
C GLY A 504 -8.27 -19.94 -10.59
N ARG A 505 -8.11 -19.48 -11.83
CA ARG A 505 -7.34 -20.23 -12.84
C ARG A 505 -6.00 -19.54 -13.08
N ALA A 506 -4.92 -20.32 -12.94
CA ALA A 506 -3.58 -19.91 -13.33
C ALA A 506 -3.57 -19.36 -14.77
N GLN A 507 -2.86 -18.25 -14.96
CA GLN A 507 -2.67 -17.60 -16.26
C GLN A 507 -1.24 -17.83 -16.75
N GLY A 508 -0.90 -17.31 -17.93
CA GLY A 508 0.47 -17.35 -18.45
C GLY A 508 1.02 -18.78 -18.55
N PHE A 509 2.28 -18.96 -18.13
CA PHE A 509 2.98 -20.24 -18.25
C PHE A 509 2.39 -21.38 -17.40
N ALA A 510 1.77 -21.11 -16.24
CA ALA A 510 1.18 -22.15 -15.40
C ALA A 510 -0.29 -22.49 -15.76
N ALA A 511 -0.82 -21.93 -16.85
CA ALA A 511 -2.20 -22.15 -17.27
C ALA A 511 -2.53 -23.64 -17.46
N GLY A 512 -3.50 -24.13 -16.68
CA GLY A 512 -3.88 -25.55 -16.64
C GLY A 512 -3.44 -26.29 -15.37
N THR A 513 -2.65 -25.67 -14.49
CA THR A 513 -2.34 -26.20 -13.14
C THR A 513 -3.64 -26.37 -12.33
N THR A 514 -3.79 -27.50 -11.64
CA THR A 514 -4.98 -27.85 -10.83
C THR A 514 -4.66 -28.09 -9.34
N GLY A 515 -3.39 -28.26 -8.98
CA GLY A 515 -2.98 -28.56 -7.61
C GLY A 515 -3.60 -29.88 -7.12
N GLY A 516 -4.20 -29.86 -5.93
CA GLY A 516 -4.93 -31.01 -5.38
C GLY A 516 -6.28 -31.31 -6.08
N GLY A 517 -6.71 -30.50 -7.05
CA GLY A 517 -8.00 -30.66 -7.74
C GLY A 517 -9.20 -30.62 -6.79
N ASP A 518 -10.22 -31.45 -7.05
CA ASP A 518 -11.41 -31.59 -6.20
C ASP A 518 -11.17 -32.47 -4.93
N ALA A 519 -9.92 -32.69 -4.51
CA ALA A 519 -9.65 -33.40 -3.25
C ALA A 519 -10.29 -32.67 -2.06
N LYS A 520 -10.90 -33.43 -1.14
CA LYS A 520 -11.58 -32.86 0.03
C LYS A 520 -10.58 -32.01 0.86
N PRO A 521 -10.92 -30.75 1.20
CA PRO A 521 -10.08 -29.90 2.04
C PRO A 521 -9.69 -30.56 3.37
N VAL A 522 -8.41 -30.45 3.73
CA VAL A 522 -7.85 -30.81 5.03
C VAL A 522 -7.36 -29.56 5.74
N TYR A 523 -7.57 -29.50 7.06
CA TYR A 523 -7.29 -28.34 7.91
C TYR A 523 -6.27 -28.78 8.98
N PRO A 524 -4.95 -28.67 8.71
CA PRO A 524 -3.94 -29.17 9.64
C PRO A 524 -4.03 -28.50 11.01
N THR A 525 -4.04 -29.30 12.07
CA THR A 525 -4.12 -28.82 13.46
C THR A 525 -2.76 -28.49 14.05
N SER A 526 -1.67 -29.03 13.49
CA SER A 526 -0.30 -28.89 13.99
C SER A 526 0.73 -28.74 12.85
N ILE A 527 1.92 -28.22 13.18
CA ILE A 527 3.05 -28.11 12.25
C ILE A 527 3.47 -29.46 11.64
N LYS A 528 3.36 -30.55 12.42
CA LYS A 528 3.67 -31.92 11.96
C LYS A 528 2.62 -32.42 10.96
N GLU A 529 1.35 -32.12 11.20
CA GLU A 529 0.26 -32.49 10.29
C GLU A 529 0.34 -31.71 8.97
N LEU A 530 0.65 -30.41 9.04
CA LEU A 530 0.93 -29.59 7.85
C LEU A 530 2.09 -30.15 7.03
N ALA A 531 3.24 -30.43 7.66
CA ALA A 531 4.38 -31.03 6.98
C ALA A 531 4.06 -32.40 6.36
N THR A 532 3.21 -33.20 7.02
CA THR A 532 2.76 -34.50 6.51
C THR A 532 1.89 -34.32 5.25
N TYR A 533 0.89 -33.44 5.28
CA TYR A 533 0.01 -33.22 4.12
C TYR A 533 0.74 -32.57 2.94
N LEU A 534 1.75 -31.74 3.17
CA LEU A 534 2.56 -31.15 2.08
C LEU A 534 3.48 -32.17 1.40
N SER A 535 4.04 -33.12 2.16
CA SER A 535 5.03 -34.08 1.68
C SER A 535 4.46 -35.45 1.24
N ASP A 536 3.21 -35.78 1.59
CA ASP A 536 2.61 -37.05 1.19
C ASP A 536 2.32 -37.17 -0.32
N ALA A 537 2.15 -38.40 -0.80
CA ALA A 537 1.94 -38.70 -2.22
C ALA A 537 0.47 -38.61 -2.68
N GLN A 538 -0.45 -38.08 -1.86
CA GLN A 538 -1.88 -37.95 -2.22
C GLN A 538 -2.16 -36.56 -2.80
N PRO A 539 -3.13 -36.41 -3.71
CA PRO A 539 -3.68 -35.09 -4.04
C PRO A 539 -4.30 -34.44 -2.79
N ARG A 540 -3.89 -33.21 -2.44
CA ARG A 540 -4.38 -32.50 -1.24
C ARG A 540 -4.80 -31.06 -1.54
N VAL A 541 -5.95 -30.66 -1.01
CA VAL A 541 -6.29 -29.25 -0.76
C VAL A 541 -6.09 -28.99 0.73
N ILE A 542 -5.11 -28.16 1.08
CA ILE A 542 -4.63 -27.91 2.44
C ILE A 542 -4.97 -26.46 2.80
N VAL A 543 -5.84 -26.26 3.79
CA VAL A 543 -6.35 -24.94 4.15
C VAL A 543 -5.71 -24.45 5.45
N LEU A 544 -4.96 -23.36 5.38
CA LEU A 544 -4.35 -22.69 6.54
C LEU A 544 -5.32 -21.65 7.11
N ASN A 545 -6.03 -22.02 8.17
CA ASN A 545 -6.97 -21.13 8.88
C ASN A 545 -6.38 -20.46 10.13
N LYS A 546 -5.05 -20.50 10.29
CA LYS A 546 -4.29 -19.94 11.41
C LYS A 546 -2.79 -19.87 11.09
N GLU A 547 -2.04 -19.16 11.92
CA GLU A 547 -0.57 -19.18 11.91
C GLU A 547 -0.02 -20.57 12.29
N PHE A 548 0.99 -21.01 11.53
CA PHE A 548 1.85 -22.14 11.85
C PHE A 548 3.23 -21.60 12.21
N LYS A 549 3.46 -21.46 13.51
CA LYS A 549 4.72 -20.98 14.08
C LYS A 549 5.73 -22.12 14.19
N PHE A 550 6.76 -22.05 13.36
CA PHE A 550 7.95 -22.89 13.39
C PHE A 550 9.12 -22.21 14.09
N ALA A 551 9.09 -20.90 14.27
CA ALA A 551 10.12 -20.16 14.98
C ALA A 551 10.33 -20.74 16.40
N ASN A 552 11.57 -21.15 16.69
CA ASN A 552 12.11 -21.82 17.88
C ASN A 552 11.71 -23.30 18.04
N THR A 553 11.02 -23.94 17.08
CA THR A 553 10.58 -25.36 17.24
C THR A 553 11.67 -26.40 16.95
N GLU A 554 12.76 -26.00 16.29
CA GLU A 554 13.93 -26.87 15.99
C GLU A 554 15.21 -26.41 16.72
N GLY A 555 15.05 -25.53 17.72
CA GLY A 555 16.15 -24.90 18.44
C GLY A 555 16.96 -23.92 17.59
N SER A 556 18.11 -23.52 18.12
CA SER A 556 19.03 -22.60 17.46
C SER A 556 20.43 -23.20 17.35
N THR A 557 21.17 -22.82 16.32
CA THR A 557 22.61 -23.10 16.18
C THR A 557 23.41 -21.81 16.30
N THR A 558 24.54 -21.89 17.00
CA THR A 558 25.58 -20.84 17.03
C THR A 558 26.85 -21.42 16.41
N GLU A 559 27.35 -20.79 15.34
CA GLU A 559 28.55 -21.23 14.62
C GLU A 559 29.31 -20.04 14.02
N SER A 560 30.51 -20.28 13.47
CA SER A 560 31.29 -19.22 12.82
C SER A 560 30.66 -18.81 11.49
N GLY A 561 30.21 -17.57 11.41
CA GLY A 561 29.78 -16.87 10.20
C GLY A 561 30.83 -15.89 9.68
N CYS A 562 30.46 -15.15 8.65
CA CYS A 562 31.20 -14.00 8.14
C CYS A 562 30.39 -12.70 8.30
N ARG A 563 31.06 -11.63 8.70
CA ARG A 563 30.61 -10.25 8.61
C ARG A 563 31.21 -9.59 7.36
N PRO A 564 30.48 -9.51 6.24
CA PRO A 564 30.99 -8.94 4.99
C PRO A 564 31.27 -7.44 5.12
N THR A 565 32.11 -6.91 4.24
CA THR A 565 32.61 -5.52 4.25
C THR A 565 31.47 -4.49 4.19
N ASN A 566 30.38 -4.78 3.46
CA ASN A 566 29.18 -3.94 3.45
C ASN A 566 28.48 -3.89 4.83
N ASN A 567 28.44 -4.99 5.60
CA ASN A 567 27.92 -4.96 6.97
C ASN A 567 28.90 -4.26 7.93
N GLN A 568 30.21 -4.45 7.79
CA GLN A 568 31.21 -3.69 8.56
C GLN A 568 31.03 -2.18 8.36
N GLN A 569 30.86 -1.74 7.11
CA GLN A 569 30.53 -0.35 6.78
C GLN A 569 29.14 0.06 7.30
N CYS A 570 28.16 -0.84 7.35
CA CYS A 570 26.82 -0.54 7.85
C CYS A 570 26.82 -0.24 9.35
N LEU A 571 27.45 -1.12 10.15
CA LEU A 571 27.58 -0.93 11.59
C LEU A 571 28.40 0.34 11.92
N ALA A 572 29.34 0.72 11.06
CA ALA A 572 30.05 1.99 11.19
C ALA A 572 29.17 3.22 10.88
N LYS A 573 28.22 3.12 9.94
CA LYS A 573 27.32 4.23 9.55
C LYS A 573 26.33 4.65 10.66
N ASN A 574 25.93 3.73 11.53
CA ASN A 574 24.94 3.97 12.60
C ASN A 574 23.65 4.68 12.11
N ASN A 575 23.17 4.35 10.91
CA ASN A 575 22.08 5.06 10.23
C ASN A 575 20.66 4.53 10.55
N GLY A 576 20.51 3.80 11.65
CA GLY A 576 19.26 3.12 12.07
C GLY A 576 19.03 1.74 11.44
N PHE A 577 19.71 1.41 10.35
CA PHE A 577 19.66 0.07 9.75
C PHE A 577 20.82 -0.80 10.21
N LYS A 578 20.66 -2.11 10.07
CA LYS A 578 21.73 -3.10 10.25
C LYS A 578 22.01 -3.77 8.92
N GLY A 579 23.26 -4.19 8.71
CA GLY A 579 23.57 -5.11 7.62
C GLY A 579 23.23 -6.54 8.00
N GLN A 580 23.36 -7.44 7.03
CA GLN A 580 23.26 -8.88 7.27
C GLN A 580 24.67 -9.47 7.44
N ASP A 581 24.84 -10.34 8.42
CA ASP A 581 25.97 -11.28 8.43
C ASP A 581 25.63 -12.48 7.52
N ALA A 582 26.60 -13.36 7.25
CA ALA A 582 26.41 -14.54 6.42
C ALA A 582 26.76 -15.82 7.18
N ILE A 583 25.87 -16.81 7.13
CA ILE A 583 26.22 -18.18 7.53
C ILE A 583 27.16 -18.75 6.46
N LEU A 584 28.21 -19.45 6.87
CA LEU A 584 29.16 -20.07 5.95
C LEU A 584 28.56 -21.31 5.28
N MET A 585 29.10 -21.71 4.12
CA MET A 585 28.76 -22.99 3.51
C MET A 585 29.49 -24.12 4.23
N ASP A 586 28.87 -25.30 4.30
CA ASP A 586 29.44 -26.52 4.86
C ASP A 586 30.87 -26.78 4.33
N GLY A 587 31.87 -26.58 5.19
CA GLY A 587 33.29 -26.76 4.87
C GLY A 587 34.08 -25.50 4.45
N ASP A 588 33.44 -24.35 4.19
CA ASP A 588 34.17 -23.09 3.92
C ASP A 588 34.66 -22.43 5.21
N THR A 589 35.75 -22.95 5.77
CA THR A 589 36.50 -22.33 6.87
C THR A 589 37.35 -21.14 6.43
N SER A 590 37.28 -20.74 5.15
CA SER A 590 38.15 -19.74 4.53
C SER A 590 37.46 -18.41 4.23
N MET A 591 36.13 -18.36 4.34
CA MET A 591 35.26 -17.23 3.99
C MET A 591 35.36 -16.78 2.52
N LYS A 592 35.66 -17.71 1.59
CA LYS A 592 35.94 -17.41 0.16
C LYS A 592 34.99 -18.05 -0.85
N GLN A 593 34.07 -18.91 -0.41
CA GLN A 593 33.18 -19.68 -1.29
C GLN A 593 31.70 -19.32 -1.11
N THR A 594 31.35 -18.60 -0.04
CA THR A 594 29.94 -18.23 0.22
C THR A 594 29.43 -17.14 -0.73
N GLY A 595 28.16 -17.26 -1.14
CA GLY A 595 27.46 -16.20 -1.89
C GLY A 595 27.00 -14.99 -1.04
N GLY A 596 27.66 -14.74 0.10
CA GLY A 596 27.30 -13.67 1.07
C GLY A 596 28.47 -13.04 1.82
N CYS A 597 29.71 -13.46 1.53
CA CYS A 597 30.93 -12.93 2.13
C CYS A 597 31.92 -12.51 1.04
N ASP A 598 32.56 -11.36 1.20
CA ASP A 598 33.64 -10.88 0.34
C ASP A 598 35.02 -11.10 1.00
N SER A 599 36.11 -10.89 0.25
CA SER A 599 37.48 -11.12 0.72
C SER A 599 37.97 -10.18 1.83
N GLY A 600 37.22 -9.11 2.16
CA GLY A 600 37.43 -8.26 3.35
C GLY A 600 36.54 -8.66 4.54
N GLY A 601 35.75 -9.71 4.41
CA GLY A 601 34.89 -10.25 5.46
C GLY A 601 35.66 -10.68 6.72
N THR A 602 35.03 -10.50 7.88
CA THR A 602 35.61 -10.85 9.19
C THR A 602 34.82 -11.97 9.86
N SER A 603 35.51 -12.89 10.53
CA SER A 603 34.87 -14.01 11.22
C SER A 603 34.07 -13.50 12.43
N VAL A 604 32.82 -13.93 12.57
CA VAL A 604 31.94 -13.58 13.71
C VAL A 604 31.08 -14.78 14.09
N ASP A 605 30.71 -14.92 15.36
CA ASP A 605 29.71 -15.91 15.76
C ASP A 605 28.33 -15.47 15.24
N VAL A 606 27.67 -16.32 14.46
CA VAL A 606 26.29 -16.13 14.02
C VAL A 606 25.39 -17.12 14.75
N THR A 607 24.23 -16.63 15.20
CA THR A 607 23.20 -17.48 15.83
C THR A 607 21.91 -17.38 15.02
N TYR A 608 21.33 -18.54 14.69
CA TYR A 608 20.12 -18.64 13.87
C TYR A 608 19.15 -19.69 14.39
N ASP A 609 17.88 -19.49 14.07
CA ASP A 609 16.82 -20.48 14.22
C ASP A 609 16.98 -21.59 13.18
N ASN A 610 17.04 -22.84 13.63
CA ASN A 610 17.23 -23.99 12.74
C ASN A 610 16.03 -24.18 11.80
N ALA A 611 14.81 -23.84 12.25
CA ALA A 611 13.59 -24.11 11.51
C ALA A 611 13.53 -23.36 10.16
N ALA A 612 14.19 -22.21 10.05
CA ALA A 612 14.23 -21.45 8.80
C ALA A 612 15.23 -21.99 7.77
N LYS A 613 16.21 -22.83 8.18
CA LYS A 613 17.09 -23.55 7.23
C LYS A 613 16.44 -24.83 6.66
N THR A 614 15.40 -25.36 7.31
CA THR A 614 14.77 -26.66 7.02
C THR A 614 13.37 -26.52 6.40
N ALA A 615 13.29 -25.98 5.18
CA ALA A 615 12.03 -25.67 4.48
C ALA A 615 11.06 -26.87 4.34
N LEU A 616 9.75 -26.59 4.32
CA LEU A 616 8.69 -27.59 4.15
C LEU A 616 8.67 -28.14 2.71
N THR A 617 8.92 -29.45 2.55
CA THR A 617 8.81 -30.14 1.25
C THR A 617 7.37 -30.18 0.76
N VAL A 618 7.12 -29.67 -0.45
CA VAL A 618 5.84 -29.73 -1.13
C VAL A 618 5.95 -30.70 -2.32
N ALA A 619 5.29 -31.85 -2.18
CA ALA A 619 5.19 -32.90 -3.19
C ALA A 619 4.19 -32.53 -4.31
N SER A 620 3.98 -33.43 -5.28
CA SER A 620 3.07 -33.18 -6.41
C SER A 620 1.60 -33.13 -5.99
N ASP A 621 0.76 -32.51 -6.83
CA ASP A 621 -0.70 -32.47 -6.70
C ASP A 621 -1.18 -31.84 -5.37
N LYS A 622 -0.63 -30.66 -5.06
CA LYS A 622 -0.93 -29.91 -3.83
C LYS A 622 -1.55 -28.56 -4.14
N THR A 623 -2.63 -28.22 -3.42
CA THR A 623 -3.13 -26.86 -3.28
C THR A 623 -2.95 -26.46 -1.83
N LEU A 624 -2.00 -25.58 -1.53
CA LEU A 624 -1.84 -24.94 -0.24
C LEU A 624 -2.53 -23.57 -0.32
N VAL A 625 -3.56 -23.34 0.51
CA VAL A 625 -4.34 -22.10 0.48
C VAL A 625 -4.62 -21.55 1.87
N GLY A 626 -4.49 -20.24 2.09
CA GLY A 626 -4.88 -19.60 3.35
C GLY A 626 -6.34 -19.13 3.38
N GLU A 627 -6.92 -19.08 4.58
CA GLU A 627 -8.28 -18.59 4.83
C GLU A 627 -8.25 -17.11 5.24
N GLY A 628 -8.63 -16.20 4.34
CA GLY A 628 -8.46 -14.76 4.58
C GLY A 628 -6.98 -14.42 4.81
N THR A 629 -6.68 -13.54 5.77
CA THR A 629 -5.31 -13.23 6.20
C THR A 629 -4.71 -14.24 7.19
N LYS A 630 -5.42 -15.33 7.54
CA LYS A 630 -5.02 -16.23 8.64
C LYS A 630 -3.88 -17.18 8.28
N GLY A 631 -3.63 -17.44 6.99
CA GLY A 631 -2.70 -18.46 6.52
C GLY A 631 -1.23 -18.03 6.60
N VAL A 632 -0.62 -18.08 7.78
CA VAL A 632 0.76 -17.61 8.00
C VAL A 632 1.72 -18.76 8.30
N LEU A 633 2.90 -18.76 7.66
CA LEU A 633 4.05 -19.60 7.98
C LEU A 633 5.16 -18.73 8.60
N ASN A 634 5.32 -18.83 9.92
CA ASN A 634 6.26 -18.01 10.69
C ASN A 634 7.50 -18.84 11.08
N GLY A 635 8.67 -18.48 10.54
CA GLY A 635 9.95 -19.13 10.85
C GLY A 635 10.33 -20.33 9.97
N LYS A 636 9.61 -20.62 8.88
CA LYS A 636 9.95 -21.69 7.92
C LYS A 636 9.37 -21.43 6.52
N GLY A 637 10.19 -21.61 5.49
CA GLY A 637 9.80 -21.47 4.08
C GLY A 637 9.32 -22.77 3.43
N LEU A 638 9.07 -22.71 2.11
CA LEU A 638 8.66 -23.86 1.28
C LEU A 638 9.79 -24.32 0.34
N ILE A 639 9.87 -25.63 0.11
CA ILE A 639 10.64 -26.20 -1.01
C ILE A 639 9.71 -27.09 -1.88
N ILE A 640 9.34 -26.58 -3.05
CA ILE A 640 8.48 -27.24 -4.01
C ILE A 640 9.34 -28.16 -4.88
N THR A 641 9.22 -29.47 -4.63
CA THR A 641 9.86 -30.54 -5.41
C THR A 641 8.90 -31.18 -6.40
N GLY A 642 7.60 -31.15 -6.09
CA GLY A 642 6.53 -31.71 -6.91
C GLY A 642 6.14 -30.88 -8.12
N SER A 643 5.39 -31.52 -9.02
CA SER A 643 4.70 -30.88 -10.15
C SER A 643 3.19 -30.77 -9.86
N ASN A 644 2.49 -29.89 -10.58
CA ASN A 644 1.09 -29.57 -10.35
C ASN A 644 0.84 -29.06 -8.91
N VAL A 645 1.39 -27.88 -8.60
CA VAL A 645 1.34 -27.29 -7.27
C VAL A 645 0.77 -25.86 -7.33
N ILE A 646 -0.20 -25.58 -6.46
CA ILE A 646 -0.75 -24.25 -6.21
C ILE A 646 -0.39 -23.84 -4.79
N VAL A 647 0.19 -22.66 -4.62
CA VAL A 647 0.40 -21.99 -3.33
C VAL A 647 -0.30 -20.64 -3.40
N GLN A 648 -1.41 -20.48 -2.67
CA GLN A 648 -2.27 -19.30 -2.79
C GLN A 648 -2.61 -18.66 -1.44
N ASN A 649 -2.66 -17.33 -1.36
CA ASN A 649 -3.18 -16.60 -0.19
C ASN A 649 -2.50 -16.99 1.14
N ILE A 650 -1.16 -17.06 1.16
CA ILE A 650 -0.39 -17.30 2.40
C ILE A 650 0.73 -16.29 2.62
N HIS A 651 1.04 -16.00 3.88
CA HIS A 651 2.16 -15.14 4.27
C HIS A 651 3.32 -16.01 4.75
N ILE A 652 4.51 -15.84 4.18
CA ILE A 652 5.75 -16.51 4.63
C ILE A 652 6.69 -15.45 5.21
N THR A 653 7.06 -15.59 6.48
CA THR A 653 7.80 -14.53 7.19
C THR A 653 8.71 -15.00 8.33
N ASN A 654 9.63 -14.12 8.73
CA ASN A 654 10.54 -14.29 9.87
C ASN A 654 11.55 -15.45 9.73
N LEU A 655 12.22 -15.54 8.57
CA LEU A 655 13.21 -16.60 8.28
C LEU A 655 14.64 -16.07 8.50
N ASN A 656 15.06 -15.87 9.75
CA ASN A 656 16.39 -15.33 10.12
C ASN A 656 16.80 -14.08 9.29
N PRO A 657 16.01 -12.99 9.28
CA PRO A 657 16.25 -11.82 8.41
C PRO A 657 17.63 -11.17 8.57
N HIS A 658 18.28 -11.34 9.73
CA HIS A 658 19.63 -10.86 10.02
C HIS A 658 20.77 -11.61 9.30
N LEU A 659 20.48 -12.72 8.62
CA LEU A 659 21.50 -13.61 8.06
C LEU A 659 21.25 -14.00 6.60
N VAL A 660 22.23 -13.68 5.74
CA VAL A 660 22.35 -14.32 4.42
C VAL A 660 22.56 -15.83 4.64
N TRP A 661 21.81 -16.64 3.89
CA TRP A 661 21.64 -18.10 4.08
C TRP A 661 20.85 -18.51 5.33
N GLY A 662 20.26 -17.58 6.08
CA GLY A 662 19.38 -17.85 7.22
C GLY A 662 18.05 -18.52 6.86
N GLY A 663 17.60 -18.38 5.61
CA GLY A 663 16.41 -19.04 5.04
C GLY A 663 15.95 -18.39 3.73
N ASP A 664 15.24 -19.16 2.90
CA ASP A 664 14.56 -18.68 1.68
C ASP A 664 13.04 -18.86 1.83
N GLY A 665 12.24 -17.91 1.32
CA GLY A 665 10.77 -17.94 1.41
C GLY A 665 10.15 -19.09 0.62
N ILE A 666 10.35 -19.09 -0.72
CA ILE A 666 9.89 -20.17 -1.62
C ILE A 666 11.05 -20.63 -2.51
N THR A 667 11.47 -21.88 -2.36
CA THR A 667 12.35 -22.57 -3.30
C THR A 667 11.52 -23.44 -4.25
N ILE A 668 11.76 -23.34 -5.55
CA ILE A 668 11.33 -24.34 -6.55
C ILE A 668 12.58 -25.10 -6.99
N ARG A 669 12.64 -26.41 -6.68
CA ARG A 669 13.78 -27.28 -6.98
C ARG A 669 13.31 -28.72 -7.10
N GLY A 670 13.50 -29.32 -8.26
CA GLY A 670 13.21 -30.74 -8.47
C GLY A 670 14.19 -31.69 -7.78
N GLU A 671 13.81 -32.96 -7.70
CA GLU A 671 14.74 -34.02 -7.30
C GLU A 671 15.76 -34.27 -8.41
N GLY A 672 17.05 -34.12 -8.08
CA GLY A 672 18.13 -34.16 -9.06
C GLY A 672 17.97 -33.11 -10.16
N ASP A 673 17.87 -33.58 -11.40
CA ASP A 673 17.73 -32.76 -12.62
C ASP A 673 16.26 -32.60 -13.10
N VAL A 674 15.28 -33.14 -12.37
CA VAL A 674 13.89 -33.23 -12.85
C VAL A 674 13.13 -31.93 -12.57
N ALA A 675 13.19 -30.98 -13.49
CA ALA A 675 12.48 -29.69 -13.42
C ALA A 675 10.97 -29.85 -13.06
N PRO A 676 10.47 -29.24 -11.97
CA PRO A 676 9.05 -29.17 -11.64
C PRO A 676 8.21 -28.54 -12.75
N LYS A 677 6.94 -28.95 -12.84
CA LYS A 677 6.02 -28.51 -13.91
C LYS A 677 4.67 -28.07 -13.38
N GLY A 678 4.16 -26.93 -13.85
CA GLY A 678 2.86 -26.42 -13.41
C GLY A 678 2.91 -26.00 -11.94
N VAL A 679 3.55 -24.86 -11.68
CA VAL A 679 3.64 -24.28 -10.33
C VAL A 679 3.03 -22.89 -10.36
N TRP A 680 1.97 -22.67 -9.60
CA TRP A 680 1.29 -21.39 -9.49
C TRP A 680 1.41 -20.84 -8.06
N ILE A 681 2.03 -19.68 -7.94
CA ILE A 681 2.17 -18.91 -6.70
C ILE A 681 1.33 -17.65 -6.88
N ASP A 682 0.34 -17.44 -6.00
CA ASP A 682 -0.69 -16.41 -6.21
C ASP A 682 -1.15 -15.79 -4.88
N HIS A 683 -1.35 -14.47 -4.80
CA HIS A 683 -1.81 -13.83 -3.55
C HIS A 683 -0.92 -14.17 -2.32
N VAL A 684 0.37 -14.47 -2.50
CA VAL A 684 1.27 -14.69 -1.34
C VAL A 684 1.88 -13.36 -0.90
N LYS A 685 2.14 -13.20 0.41
CA LYS A 685 3.08 -12.19 0.91
C LYS A 685 4.37 -12.89 1.34
N VAL A 686 5.53 -12.34 1.00
CA VAL A 686 6.84 -12.82 1.49
C VAL A 686 7.61 -11.63 2.05
N SER A 687 7.96 -11.67 3.34
CA SER A 687 8.64 -10.57 4.04
C SER A 687 9.62 -11.07 5.10
N SER A 688 10.58 -10.25 5.51
CA SER A 688 11.53 -10.58 6.61
C SER A 688 12.21 -11.97 6.47
N VAL A 689 12.76 -12.25 5.29
CA VAL A 689 13.54 -13.47 5.00
C VAL A 689 15.05 -13.15 4.93
N GLY A 690 15.91 -14.07 5.39
CA GLY A 690 17.36 -13.88 5.39
C GLY A 690 17.99 -13.83 4.00
N ARG A 691 17.45 -14.62 3.05
CA ARG A 691 17.92 -14.67 1.66
C ARG A 691 16.74 -14.59 0.68
N GLN A 692 16.62 -15.48 -0.31
CA GLN A 692 15.72 -15.27 -1.45
C GLN A 692 14.25 -15.28 -1.02
N MET A 693 13.45 -14.32 -1.49
CA MET A 693 11.98 -14.41 -1.38
C MET A 693 11.49 -15.56 -2.26
N VAL A 694 11.98 -15.63 -3.51
CA VAL A 694 11.74 -16.76 -4.43
C VAL A 694 13.03 -17.18 -5.13
N VAL A 695 13.30 -18.48 -5.18
CA VAL A 695 14.40 -19.04 -5.97
C VAL A 695 13.94 -20.23 -6.81
N ILE A 696 14.12 -20.12 -8.14
CA ILE A 696 14.06 -21.27 -9.05
C ILE A 696 15.49 -21.77 -9.21
N ASN A 697 15.76 -22.97 -8.69
CA ASN A 697 17.10 -23.51 -8.52
C ASN A 697 17.59 -24.23 -9.80
N PHE A 698 18.82 -24.77 -9.79
CA PHE A 698 19.52 -25.29 -10.97
C PHE A 698 18.80 -26.40 -11.78
N SER A 699 17.80 -27.08 -11.21
CA SER A 699 16.92 -27.98 -11.98
C SER A 699 16.14 -27.25 -13.07
N GLY A 700 15.89 -25.96 -12.88
CA GLY A 700 14.86 -25.20 -13.58
C GLY A 700 13.45 -25.59 -13.16
N ALA A 701 12.46 -24.90 -13.74
CA ALA A 701 11.04 -25.22 -13.60
C ALA A 701 10.23 -24.69 -14.80
N THR A 702 9.40 -25.54 -15.41
CA THR A 702 8.63 -25.20 -16.63
C THR A 702 7.15 -25.00 -16.32
N GLY A 703 6.49 -24.04 -16.96
CA GLY A 703 5.10 -23.72 -16.64
C GLY A 703 4.94 -23.13 -15.23
N VAL A 704 5.73 -22.11 -14.88
CA VAL A 704 5.64 -21.42 -13.58
C VAL A 704 4.90 -20.10 -13.75
N THR A 705 4.10 -19.71 -12.76
CA THR A 705 3.52 -18.38 -12.70
C THR A 705 3.53 -17.87 -11.27
N ILE A 706 4.06 -16.67 -11.10
CA ILE A 706 4.03 -15.89 -9.86
C ILE A 706 3.14 -14.70 -10.18
N SER A 707 1.95 -14.67 -9.61
CA SER A 707 0.96 -13.63 -9.89
C SER A 707 0.39 -13.01 -8.64
N ASN A 708 -0.09 -11.76 -8.76
CA ASN A 708 -0.88 -11.10 -7.72
C ASN A 708 -0.23 -11.21 -6.32
N SER A 709 1.10 -11.19 -6.24
CA SER A 709 1.83 -11.51 -5.02
C SER A 709 2.67 -10.33 -4.56
N ASP A 710 2.92 -10.30 -3.26
CA ASP A 710 3.45 -9.19 -2.52
C ASP A 710 4.84 -9.54 -1.94
N PHE A 711 5.84 -8.80 -2.41
CA PHE A 711 7.24 -9.06 -2.14
C PHE A 711 7.82 -7.87 -1.39
N ASP A 712 7.60 -7.92 -0.08
CA ASP A 712 7.87 -6.86 0.89
C ASP A 712 9.31 -6.94 1.38
N GLY A 713 10.14 -6.08 0.79
CA GLY A 713 11.55 -5.97 1.10
C GLY A 713 11.87 -5.07 2.30
N ASN A 714 10.87 -4.52 3.01
CA ASN A 714 11.11 -3.68 4.18
C ASN A 714 11.75 -4.50 5.30
N THR A 715 12.97 -4.15 5.70
CA THR A 715 13.74 -4.93 6.67
C THR A 715 14.64 -4.06 7.56
N LYS A 716 14.77 -4.44 8.84
CA LYS A 716 15.78 -3.86 9.74
C LYS A 716 17.20 -4.34 9.43
N PHE A 717 17.35 -5.38 8.59
CA PHE A 717 18.60 -6.03 8.21
C PHE A 717 18.72 -6.13 6.68
N SER A 718 19.56 -5.30 6.06
CA SER A 718 19.68 -5.20 4.59
C SER A 718 21.14 -5.25 4.13
N ALA A 719 21.45 -6.02 3.09
CA ALA A 719 22.80 -6.03 2.49
C ALA A 719 23.22 -4.66 1.90
N SER A 720 22.26 -3.76 1.65
CA SER A 720 22.46 -2.39 1.18
C SER A 720 22.58 -1.33 2.29
N CYS A 721 22.24 -1.67 3.55
CA CYS A 721 22.29 -0.77 4.71
C CYS A 721 21.37 0.47 4.62
N ASP A 722 20.15 0.26 4.14
CA ASP A 722 19.18 1.30 3.79
C ASP A 722 17.72 0.87 4.02
N GLY A 723 17.52 -0.30 4.63
CA GLY A 723 16.21 -0.89 4.91
C GLY A 723 15.64 -1.75 3.78
N HIS A 724 16.34 -1.87 2.65
CA HIS A 724 15.82 -2.50 1.44
C HIS A 724 16.38 -3.91 1.22
N HIS A 725 15.52 -4.89 0.92
CA HIS A 725 15.95 -6.28 0.74
C HIS A 725 16.65 -6.52 -0.61
N TYR A 726 17.85 -7.07 -0.57
CA TYR A 726 18.67 -7.31 -1.78
C TYR A 726 18.32 -8.63 -2.50
N TRP A 727 17.67 -9.57 -1.80
CA TRP A 727 17.52 -10.95 -2.24
C TRP A 727 16.06 -11.24 -2.62
N GLY A 728 15.53 -10.54 -3.63
CA GLY A 728 14.18 -10.77 -4.14
C GLY A 728 14.04 -12.13 -4.84
N PHE A 729 14.40 -12.18 -6.11
CA PHE A 729 14.19 -13.32 -6.99
C PHE A 729 15.50 -13.79 -7.62
N LEU A 730 15.75 -15.11 -7.55
CA LEU A 730 16.86 -15.77 -8.24
C LEU A 730 16.31 -16.84 -9.19
N ILE A 731 16.23 -16.51 -10.48
CA ILE A 731 15.62 -17.36 -11.52
C ILE A 731 16.73 -18.02 -12.35
N LEU A 732 17.03 -19.28 -12.05
CA LEU A 732 18.09 -20.08 -12.67
C LEU A 732 17.52 -21.34 -13.35
N GLY A 733 18.42 -22.20 -13.81
CA GLY A 733 18.15 -23.58 -14.18
C GLY A 733 18.27 -23.90 -15.67
N LYS A 734 18.52 -25.18 -15.95
CA LYS A 734 18.70 -25.73 -17.31
C LYS A 734 17.59 -25.31 -18.28
N LYS A 735 16.33 -25.33 -17.82
CA LYS A 735 15.22 -24.69 -18.52
C LYS A 735 14.18 -24.16 -17.53
N THR A 736 13.86 -22.87 -17.64
CA THR A 736 12.84 -22.21 -16.83
C THR A 736 11.88 -21.39 -17.70
N GLU A 737 10.59 -21.45 -17.38
CA GLU A 737 9.51 -20.77 -18.09
C GLU A 737 8.58 -20.11 -17.07
N LEU A 738 8.64 -18.77 -16.95
CA LEU A 738 8.01 -18.01 -15.88
C LEU A 738 7.15 -16.85 -16.40
N SER A 739 5.90 -16.78 -15.94
CA SER A 739 5.12 -15.54 -15.97
C SER A 739 5.21 -14.88 -14.59
N LEU A 740 5.73 -13.65 -14.55
CA LEU A 740 5.77 -12.78 -13.37
C LEU A 740 4.78 -11.64 -13.67
N ILE A 741 3.55 -11.76 -13.17
CA ILE A 741 2.42 -10.93 -13.64
C ILE A 741 1.53 -10.41 -12.52
N GLY A 742 1.33 -9.08 -12.43
CA GLY A 742 0.46 -8.50 -11.40
C GLY A 742 1.06 -8.43 -9.99
N ASN A 743 2.39 -8.52 -9.84
CA ASN A 743 3.03 -8.52 -8.51
C ASN A 743 3.41 -7.12 -8.03
N TYR A 744 3.37 -6.92 -6.72
CA TYR A 744 3.96 -5.77 -6.03
C TYR A 744 5.33 -6.18 -5.50
N ILE A 745 6.39 -5.47 -5.90
CA ILE A 745 7.77 -5.78 -5.56
C ILE A 745 8.39 -4.49 -5.03
N HIS A 746 8.51 -4.37 -3.70
CA HIS A 746 8.78 -3.09 -3.06
C HIS A 746 9.87 -3.12 -1.99
N HIS A 747 10.48 -1.95 -1.76
CA HIS A 747 11.53 -1.78 -0.74
C HIS A 747 12.70 -2.76 -0.96
N THR A 748 13.17 -2.88 -2.21
CA THR A 748 14.22 -3.82 -2.62
C THR A 748 15.50 -3.10 -3.06
N SER A 749 16.66 -3.76 -3.05
CA SER A 749 17.94 -3.14 -3.47
C SER A 749 18.70 -3.92 -4.55
N GLY A 750 18.20 -5.11 -4.91
CA GLY A 750 18.78 -5.93 -5.96
C GLY A 750 17.86 -7.06 -6.40
N ARG A 751 18.31 -7.81 -7.41
CA ARG A 751 17.75 -9.11 -7.84
C ARG A 751 16.23 -9.11 -7.94
N SER A 752 15.65 -8.08 -8.54
CA SER A 752 14.21 -7.88 -8.59
C SER A 752 13.70 -7.73 -10.02
N PRO A 753 13.77 -8.79 -10.86
CA PRO A 753 14.37 -10.12 -10.61
C PRO A 753 15.82 -10.27 -11.14
N LYS A 754 16.61 -11.22 -10.59
CA LYS A 754 17.79 -11.77 -11.31
C LYS A 754 17.40 -13.00 -12.13
N ILE A 755 17.81 -13.04 -13.39
CA ILE A 755 17.44 -14.06 -14.38
C ILE A 755 18.70 -14.56 -15.11
N GLY A 756 18.94 -15.87 -15.04
CA GLY A 756 20.09 -16.53 -15.67
C GLY A 756 21.43 -16.23 -14.99
N GLY A 757 22.52 -16.49 -15.72
CA GLY A 757 23.90 -16.25 -15.27
C GLY A 757 24.87 -17.41 -15.47
N HIS A 758 24.41 -18.61 -15.84
CA HIS A 758 25.28 -19.76 -16.11
C HIS A 758 25.17 -20.24 -17.56
N SER A 759 26.27 -20.78 -18.09
CA SER A 759 26.30 -21.32 -19.45
C SER A 759 25.45 -22.59 -19.56
N GLY A 760 24.62 -22.67 -20.60
CA GLY A 760 23.71 -23.79 -20.84
C GLY A 760 22.36 -23.70 -20.12
N GLU A 761 22.10 -22.64 -19.34
CA GLU A 761 20.77 -22.33 -18.81
C GLU A 761 19.90 -21.61 -19.85
N THR A 762 18.58 -21.70 -19.71
CA THR A 762 17.62 -20.95 -20.54
C THR A 762 16.40 -20.59 -19.70
N SER A 763 16.29 -19.31 -19.32
CA SER A 763 15.18 -18.77 -18.54
C SER A 763 14.36 -17.80 -19.38
N VAL A 764 13.15 -18.21 -19.77
CA VAL A 764 12.20 -17.39 -20.51
C VAL A 764 11.23 -16.76 -19.52
N VAL A 765 11.22 -15.43 -19.43
CA VAL A 765 10.43 -14.69 -18.43
C VAL A 765 9.54 -13.64 -19.10
N HIS A 766 8.25 -13.68 -18.76
CA HIS A 766 7.28 -12.64 -19.09
C HIS A 766 6.98 -11.83 -17.84
N ALA A 767 7.57 -10.65 -17.74
CA ALA A 767 7.28 -9.69 -16.68
C ALA A 767 6.25 -8.68 -17.21
N ALA A 768 4.99 -8.79 -16.78
CA ALA A 768 3.96 -7.84 -17.22
C ALA A 768 3.07 -7.34 -16.10
N ASN A 769 2.69 -6.06 -16.16
CA ASN A 769 1.86 -5.41 -15.15
C ASN A 769 2.33 -5.66 -13.69
N ASN A 770 3.64 -5.64 -13.42
CA ASN A 770 4.14 -5.59 -12.04
C ASN A 770 4.38 -4.14 -11.63
N TYR A 771 4.22 -3.84 -10.34
CA TYR A 771 4.59 -2.56 -9.74
C TYR A 771 5.89 -2.72 -8.95
N PHE A 772 6.94 -2.05 -9.43
CA PHE A 772 8.23 -1.93 -8.75
C PHE A 772 8.29 -0.58 -8.03
N PHE A 773 8.42 -0.59 -6.71
CA PHE A 773 8.32 0.62 -5.87
C PHE A 773 9.42 0.71 -4.81
N GLU A 774 10.03 1.88 -4.62
CA GLU A 774 11.15 2.10 -3.69
C GLU A 774 12.22 1.01 -3.88
N ASN A 775 13.02 1.13 -4.94
CA ASN A 775 14.18 0.28 -5.14
C ASN A 775 15.46 1.12 -5.17
N SER A 776 16.21 1.07 -4.08
CA SER A 776 17.37 1.93 -3.82
C SER A 776 18.57 1.61 -4.73
N GLY A 777 18.66 0.38 -5.22
CA GLY A 777 19.79 -0.16 -5.99
C GLY A 777 19.43 -0.49 -7.43
N HIS A 778 19.09 -1.76 -7.70
CA HIS A 778 18.62 -2.20 -9.02
C HIS A 778 17.45 -3.19 -8.96
N ALA A 779 16.63 -3.19 -10.02
CA ALA A 779 15.57 -4.16 -10.24
C ALA A 779 16.04 -5.33 -11.12
N PHE A 780 15.93 -5.23 -12.46
CA PHE A 780 16.24 -6.33 -13.38
C PHE A 780 17.76 -6.57 -13.54
N ASP A 781 18.16 -7.83 -13.39
CA ASP A 781 19.51 -8.35 -13.68
C ASP A 781 19.35 -9.54 -14.64
N VAL A 782 19.37 -9.28 -15.95
CA VAL A 782 19.13 -10.28 -17.01
C VAL A 782 20.45 -10.69 -17.64
N ALA A 783 21.02 -11.80 -17.18
CA ALA A 783 22.33 -12.28 -17.58
C ALA A 783 22.25 -13.35 -18.70
N THR A 784 23.41 -13.94 -19.05
CA THR A 784 23.52 -15.09 -19.96
C THR A 784 22.42 -16.14 -19.72
N GLY A 785 21.74 -16.53 -20.79
CA GLY A 785 20.63 -17.50 -20.76
C GLY A 785 19.26 -16.91 -20.40
N GLY A 786 19.19 -15.64 -19.98
CA GLY A 786 17.93 -14.91 -19.78
C GLY A 786 17.32 -14.42 -21.09
N TYR A 787 16.01 -14.62 -21.26
CA TYR A 787 15.19 -14.15 -22.38
C TYR A 787 13.90 -13.52 -21.84
N VAL A 788 13.85 -12.19 -21.81
CA VAL A 788 12.87 -11.46 -20.99
C VAL A 788 12.04 -10.48 -21.82
N LEU A 789 10.73 -10.48 -21.58
CA LEU A 789 9.78 -9.46 -22.03
C LEU A 789 9.30 -8.67 -20.81
N ALA A 790 9.62 -7.37 -20.74
CA ALA A 790 9.01 -6.45 -19.79
C ALA A 790 8.02 -5.52 -20.50
N GLU A 791 6.71 -5.67 -20.26
CA GLU A 791 5.66 -4.82 -20.85
C GLU A 791 4.60 -4.41 -19.82
N GLY A 792 4.05 -3.19 -19.93
CA GLY A 792 3.00 -2.72 -19.02
C GLY A 792 3.37 -2.67 -17.53
N ASN A 793 4.65 -2.77 -17.15
CA ASN A 793 5.09 -2.64 -15.76
C ASN A 793 5.21 -1.17 -15.36
N TYR A 794 5.01 -0.87 -14.08
CA TYR A 794 5.18 0.47 -13.51
C TYR A 794 6.40 0.48 -12.59
N PHE A 795 7.27 1.48 -12.73
CA PHE A 795 8.45 1.71 -11.89
C PHE A 795 8.33 3.07 -11.19
N ALA A 796 8.33 3.07 -9.87
CA ALA A 796 8.31 4.26 -9.01
C ALA A 796 9.48 4.22 -8.02
N SER A 797 10.26 5.32 -7.91
CA SER A 797 11.44 5.38 -7.03
C SER A 797 12.44 4.23 -7.23
N VAL A 798 12.63 3.77 -8.47
CA VAL A 798 13.56 2.69 -8.81
C VAL A 798 14.85 3.29 -9.37
N THR A 799 15.93 3.31 -8.57
CA THR A 799 17.23 3.90 -8.93
C THR A 799 17.75 3.34 -10.25
N THR A 800 17.77 2.01 -10.42
CA THR A 800 18.26 1.34 -11.63
C THR A 800 17.27 0.28 -12.11
N PRO A 801 16.31 0.60 -13.00
CA PRO A 801 15.30 -0.37 -13.44
C PRO A 801 15.86 -1.63 -14.10
N ASN A 802 17.03 -1.54 -14.74
CA ASN A 802 17.79 -2.72 -15.15
C ASN A 802 19.30 -2.47 -15.19
N LEU A 803 20.09 -3.51 -14.91
CA LEU A 803 21.50 -3.58 -15.28
C LEU A 803 21.63 -3.88 -16.79
N ASP A 804 22.74 -3.44 -17.40
CA ASP A 804 23.05 -3.62 -18.83
C ASP A 804 24.04 -4.79 -19.03
N ASP A 805 23.65 -5.99 -18.62
CA ASP A 805 24.42 -7.21 -18.92
C ASP A 805 24.21 -7.59 -20.39
N THR A 806 25.12 -7.12 -21.22
CA THR A 806 25.14 -7.38 -22.67
C THR A 806 25.19 -8.86 -23.09
N THR A 807 25.32 -9.81 -22.14
CA THR A 807 25.24 -11.25 -22.39
C THR A 807 23.80 -11.82 -22.29
N GLY A 808 22.88 -11.10 -21.64
CA GLY A 808 21.46 -11.46 -21.57
C GLY A 808 20.62 -10.92 -22.73
N ASN A 809 19.33 -11.25 -22.75
CA ASN A 809 18.41 -10.88 -23.82
C ASN A 809 17.15 -10.23 -23.24
N PHE A 810 17.08 -8.90 -23.27
CA PHE A 810 16.01 -8.12 -22.62
C PHE A 810 15.25 -7.26 -23.62
N PHE A 811 13.96 -7.60 -23.87
CA PHE A 811 13.08 -6.79 -24.67
C PHE A 811 12.22 -5.85 -23.81
N VAL A 812 12.36 -4.55 -24.08
CA VAL A 812 11.54 -3.47 -23.52
C VAL A 812 10.87 -2.74 -24.70
N PRO A 813 9.53 -2.72 -24.80
CA PRO A 813 8.82 -2.06 -25.89
C PRO A 813 8.91 -0.54 -25.73
N THR A 814 9.46 0.13 -26.74
CA THR A 814 9.35 1.59 -26.92
C THR A 814 8.21 1.99 -27.86
N ARG A 815 7.57 0.99 -28.51
CA ARG A 815 6.33 1.12 -29.30
C ARG A 815 5.53 -0.17 -29.16
N GLU A 816 4.23 -0.05 -28.88
CA GLU A 816 3.32 -1.20 -28.72
C GLU A 816 3.34 -2.18 -29.91
N SER A 817 3.48 -1.65 -31.13
CA SER A 817 3.38 -2.40 -32.37
C SER A 817 4.50 -3.43 -32.58
N PHE A 818 5.65 -3.29 -31.89
CA PHE A 818 6.81 -4.16 -32.08
C PHE A 818 6.55 -5.63 -31.69
N CYS A 819 5.58 -5.88 -30.82
CA CYS A 819 5.26 -7.23 -30.35
C CYS A 819 4.29 -8.00 -31.25
N LYS A 820 3.58 -7.33 -32.18
CA LYS A 820 2.52 -7.96 -33.00
C LYS A 820 3.01 -9.20 -33.75
N THR A 821 4.21 -9.15 -34.31
CA THR A 821 4.83 -10.27 -35.04
C THR A 821 5.34 -11.37 -34.12
N ALA A 822 5.77 -11.02 -32.90
CA ALA A 822 6.41 -11.96 -31.97
C ALA A 822 5.41 -12.73 -31.10
N ILE A 823 4.37 -12.07 -30.57
CA ILE A 823 3.41 -12.66 -29.62
C ILE A 823 1.94 -12.50 -30.06
N GLY A 824 1.69 -12.16 -31.33
CA GLY A 824 0.35 -12.07 -31.91
C GLY A 824 -0.49 -10.85 -31.50
N ARG A 825 -0.09 -10.11 -30.46
CA ARG A 825 -0.74 -8.87 -30.00
C ARG A 825 0.24 -7.71 -29.86
N ALA A 826 -0.30 -6.51 -29.72
CA ALA A 826 0.47 -5.35 -29.29
C ALA A 826 1.00 -5.56 -27.85
N CYS A 827 2.19 -5.01 -27.56
CA CYS A 827 2.68 -4.90 -26.18
C CYS A 827 2.15 -3.64 -25.51
N LYS A 828 2.18 -3.59 -24.18
CA LYS A 828 2.01 -2.33 -23.43
C LYS A 828 3.32 -1.70 -23.02
N LEU A 829 3.36 -0.38 -22.99
CA LEU A 829 4.55 0.37 -22.60
C LEU A 829 4.74 0.31 -21.08
N ASN A 830 5.98 0.29 -20.62
CA ASN A 830 6.27 0.43 -19.19
C ASN A 830 6.25 1.91 -18.81
N VAL A 831 5.72 2.24 -17.64
CA VAL A 831 5.72 3.61 -17.10
C VAL A 831 6.80 3.75 -16.03
N LEU A 832 7.47 4.90 -16.02
CA LEU A 832 8.52 5.22 -15.06
C LEU A 832 8.23 6.57 -14.41
N THR A 833 8.38 6.67 -13.11
CA THR A 833 8.23 7.90 -12.31
C THR A 833 9.32 7.92 -11.25
N SER A 834 10.02 9.05 -11.09
CA SER A 834 11.16 9.22 -10.15
C SER A 834 12.19 8.08 -10.20
N SER A 835 12.39 7.49 -11.38
CA SER A 835 13.17 6.26 -11.58
C SER A 835 14.24 6.45 -12.66
N GLY A 836 15.27 5.59 -12.63
CA GLY A 836 16.31 5.54 -13.66
C GLY A 836 15.80 5.09 -15.04
N LYS A 837 16.71 4.89 -15.99
CA LYS A 837 16.34 4.55 -17.38
C LYS A 837 16.20 3.04 -17.59
N LEU A 838 14.99 2.55 -17.85
CA LEU A 838 14.77 1.20 -18.38
C LEU A 838 15.21 1.11 -19.85
N THR A 839 16.07 0.15 -20.19
CA THR A 839 16.67 -0.04 -21.52
C THR A 839 16.75 -1.52 -21.88
N GLY A 840 16.15 -1.92 -23.01
CA GLY A 840 16.29 -3.27 -23.55
C GLY A 840 17.54 -3.43 -24.42
N TYR A 841 18.16 -4.62 -24.37
CA TYR A 841 19.38 -5.03 -25.08
C TYR A 841 19.20 -6.42 -25.69
N ASN A 842 19.91 -6.71 -26.79
CA ASN A 842 19.76 -7.94 -27.58
C ASN A 842 18.30 -8.25 -27.98
N ALA A 843 17.49 -7.19 -28.13
CA ALA A 843 16.05 -7.22 -28.39
C ALA A 843 15.59 -8.21 -29.49
N ARG A 844 16.39 -8.39 -30.55
CA ARG A 844 16.10 -9.34 -31.63
C ARG A 844 16.21 -10.81 -31.18
N ALA A 845 17.17 -11.14 -30.34
CA ALA A 845 17.34 -12.47 -29.78
C ALA A 845 16.27 -12.76 -28.72
N ALA A 846 15.96 -11.78 -27.87
CA ALA A 846 14.83 -11.84 -26.93
C ALA A 846 13.51 -12.16 -27.66
N LEU A 847 13.09 -11.33 -28.62
CA LEU A 847 11.86 -11.56 -29.40
C LEU A 847 11.89 -12.88 -30.19
N GLY A 848 13.07 -13.30 -30.67
CA GLY A 848 13.25 -14.58 -31.34
C GLY A 848 12.87 -15.76 -30.44
N GLU A 849 13.39 -15.80 -29.21
CA GLU A 849 13.06 -16.87 -28.26
C GLU A 849 11.62 -16.78 -27.75
N LEU A 850 11.17 -15.58 -27.37
CA LEU A 850 9.81 -15.31 -26.90
C LEU A 850 8.73 -15.74 -27.91
N SER A 851 9.01 -15.65 -29.22
CA SER A 851 8.05 -16.01 -30.28
C SER A 851 7.64 -17.48 -30.27
N LYS A 852 8.49 -18.38 -29.76
CA LYS A 852 8.18 -19.81 -29.55
C LYS A 852 7.02 -20.01 -28.58
N TYR A 853 6.83 -19.05 -27.67
CA TYR A 853 5.81 -19.04 -26.62
C TYR A 853 4.66 -18.07 -26.91
N SER A 854 4.59 -17.55 -28.15
CA SER A 854 3.60 -16.56 -28.63
C SER A 854 2.16 -16.80 -28.19
N LYS A 855 1.68 -18.06 -28.20
CA LYS A 855 0.33 -18.41 -27.71
C LYS A 855 0.16 -18.13 -26.21
N THR A 856 1.14 -18.53 -25.40
CA THR A 856 1.14 -18.33 -23.94
C THR A 856 1.23 -16.85 -23.61
N LEU A 857 2.23 -16.15 -24.16
CA LEU A 857 2.48 -14.73 -23.90
C LEU A 857 1.35 -13.82 -24.44
N GLY A 858 0.78 -14.20 -25.58
CA GLY A 858 -0.36 -13.52 -26.19
C GLY A 858 -1.70 -13.72 -25.46
N SER A 859 -1.84 -14.80 -24.68
CA SER A 859 -3.07 -15.13 -23.93
C SER A 859 -3.29 -14.27 -22.67
N TYR A 860 -2.21 -13.75 -22.07
CA TYR A 860 -2.32 -12.83 -20.93
C TYR A 860 -2.70 -11.42 -21.44
N ALA A 861 -3.77 -10.87 -20.87
CA ALA A 861 -4.38 -9.62 -21.29
C ALA A 861 -3.71 -8.42 -20.60
N VAL A 862 -2.51 -8.05 -21.08
CA VAL A 862 -1.71 -6.96 -20.52
C VAL A 862 -2.45 -5.62 -20.59
N THR A 863 -2.63 -4.97 -19.45
CA THR A 863 -3.23 -3.63 -19.33
C THR A 863 -2.16 -2.54 -19.46
N GLU A 864 -2.58 -1.27 -19.46
CA GLU A 864 -1.62 -0.18 -19.19
C GLU A 864 -0.91 -0.39 -17.85
N ALA A 865 0.26 0.22 -17.70
CA ALA A 865 1.01 0.22 -16.45
C ALA A 865 0.29 1.04 -15.38
N ALA A 866 -0.01 0.40 -14.25
CA ALA A 866 -0.68 1.02 -13.10
C ALA A 866 0.23 0.94 -11.86
N GLN A 867 0.08 1.92 -10.96
CA GLN A 867 0.56 1.79 -9.59
C GLN A 867 -0.34 0.80 -8.85
N PHE A 868 0.25 -0.01 -7.96
CA PHE A 868 -0.51 -0.87 -7.07
C PHE A 868 -0.60 -0.27 -5.67
N LYS A 869 -1.73 -0.58 -5.02
CA LYS A 869 -2.09 -0.13 -3.67
C LYS A 869 -2.36 -1.39 -2.82
N GLU A 870 -1.60 -1.57 -1.73
CA GLU A 870 -1.53 -2.80 -0.89
C GLU A 870 -2.87 -3.35 -0.37
N ALA A 871 -3.94 -2.56 -0.37
CA ALA A 871 -5.28 -2.99 0.04
C ALA A 871 -6.34 -2.79 -1.05
N SER A 872 -5.92 -2.80 -2.31
CA SER A 872 -6.80 -2.99 -3.45
C SER A 872 -7.43 -4.40 -3.51
N GLY A 873 -6.96 -5.33 -2.66
CA GLY A 873 -7.44 -6.72 -2.58
C GLY A 873 -7.05 -7.61 -3.78
N ASN A 874 -6.29 -7.06 -4.73
CA ASN A 874 -5.90 -7.72 -5.98
C ASN A 874 -4.51 -8.37 -5.93
N PHE A 875 -3.81 -8.30 -4.79
CA PHE A 875 -2.54 -8.96 -4.58
C PHE A 875 -2.23 -9.12 -3.08
N GLY A 876 -1.27 -9.98 -2.76
CA GLY A 876 -0.91 -10.30 -1.37
C GLY A 876 -2.02 -11.09 -0.66
N VAL A 877 -1.94 -11.20 0.67
CA VAL A 877 -2.89 -11.99 1.47
C VAL A 877 -4.16 -11.21 1.82
N GLY A 878 -5.33 -11.83 1.69
CA GLY A 878 -6.61 -11.17 1.92
C GLY A 878 -7.83 -12.08 1.73
N GLU A 879 -9.00 -11.48 1.52
CA GLU A 879 -10.16 -12.22 1.03
C GLU A 879 -10.02 -12.43 -0.49
N LEU A 880 -9.89 -13.68 -0.91
CA LEU A 880 -9.85 -14.07 -2.32
C LEU A 880 -11.20 -13.82 -3.01
N THR A 881 -11.45 -12.58 -3.42
CA THR A 881 -12.62 -12.25 -4.24
C THR A 881 -12.46 -12.90 -5.62
N SER A 882 -13.50 -13.60 -6.08
CA SER A 882 -13.40 -14.48 -7.26
C SER A 882 -13.56 -13.75 -8.60
N THR A 883 -12.79 -12.67 -8.81
CA THR A 883 -12.88 -11.74 -9.96
C THR A 883 -11.90 -12.08 -11.09
N ALA A 884 -11.80 -13.37 -11.47
CA ALA A 884 -11.16 -13.74 -12.72
C ALA A 884 -11.96 -13.17 -13.92
N ALA A 885 -11.32 -12.36 -14.76
CA ALA A 885 -11.97 -11.65 -15.87
C ALA A 885 -12.52 -12.60 -16.95
N ALA A 886 -13.78 -13.02 -16.80
CA ALA A 886 -14.48 -13.82 -17.79
C ALA A 886 -14.93 -12.97 -18.99
N GLY A 887 -14.29 -13.15 -20.14
CA GLY A 887 -14.69 -12.51 -21.40
C GLY A 887 -16.12 -12.91 -21.80
N LYS A 888 -16.99 -11.93 -22.06
CA LYS A 888 -18.39 -12.16 -22.43
C LYS A 888 -18.54 -12.86 -23.78
N SER A 889 -19.40 -13.86 -23.82
CA SER A 889 -20.24 -14.17 -24.99
C SER A 889 -21.62 -14.66 -24.52
N PRO A 890 -22.70 -14.45 -25.30
CA PRO A 890 -24.07 -14.47 -24.77
C PRO A 890 -24.72 -15.86 -24.77
N GLY A 891 -25.60 -16.13 -23.80
CA GLY A 891 -26.27 -17.44 -23.68
C GLY A 891 -27.36 -17.56 -22.60
N SER A 892 -28.46 -16.80 -22.74
CA SER A 892 -29.84 -17.10 -22.26
C SER A 892 -30.14 -17.54 -20.80
N ASN A 893 -31.17 -16.89 -20.26
CA ASN A 893 -32.13 -17.36 -19.24
C ASN A 893 -31.77 -17.30 -17.74
N GLU A 894 -32.46 -16.38 -17.07
CA GLU A 894 -32.78 -16.37 -15.64
C GLU A 894 -33.67 -17.58 -15.25
N PRO A 895 -33.74 -17.94 -13.95
CA PRO A 895 -34.92 -17.50 -13.19
C PRO A 895 -34.62 -17.00 -11.76
N THR A 896 -35.60 -16.28 -11.20
CA THR A 896 -35.55 -15.61 -9.90
C THR A 896 -35.73 -16.57 -8.70
N VAL A 897 -35.23 -16.14 -7.53
CA VAL A 897 -35.47 -16.78 -6.21
C VAL A 897 -35.92 -15.71 -5.20
N GLY A 898 -36.93 -16.04 -4.39
CA GLY A 898 -37.54 -15.12 -3.43
C GLY A 898 -36.82 -15.02 -2.08
N THR A 899 -37.09 -13.94 -1.34
CA THR A 899 -36.53 -13.63 -0.02
C THR A 899 -37.27 -14.33 1.13
N VAL A 900 -36.52 -14.84 2.11
CA VAL A 900 -36.98 -15.09 3.49
C VAL A 900 -35.85 -14.68 4.45
N ALA A 901 -36.20 -14.08 5.59
CA ALA A 901 -35.27 -13.51 6.56
C ALA A 901 -35.29 -14.29 7.91
N PRO A 902 -34.74 -13.81 9.04
CA PRO A 902 -33.81 -14.61 9.84
C PRO A 902 -34.44 -15.30 11.07
N TYR A 903 -33.65 -16.16 11.73
CA TYR A 903 -33.90 -16.63 13.10
C TYR A 903 -32.65 -16.47 13.99
N SER A 904 -32.89 -16.41 15.31
CA SER A 904 -31.99 -15.80 16.29
C SER A 904 -31.26 -16.78 17.23
N GLN A 905 -30.27 -16.21 17.91
CA GLN A 905 -29.46 -16.72 19.03
C GLN A 905 -30.08 -17.75 20.00
N GLY A 906 -29.21 -18.65 20.49
CA GLY A 906 -29.09 -19.02 21.91
C GLY A 906 -27.61 -18.87 22.31
N SER A 907 -27.25 -18.15 23.39
CA SER A 907 -27.19 -18.65 24.79
C SER A 907 -26.30 -19.90 24.93
N ALA A 908 -25.00 -19.80 25.18
CA ALA A 908 -24.29 -19.28 26.37
C ALA A 908 -24.32 -20.25 27.57
N GLU A 909 -23.14 -20.69 28.00
CA GLU A 909 -22.89 -21.42 29.24
C GLU A 909 -21.56 -20.92 29.86
N THR A 910 -21.44 -21.01 31.19
CA THR A 910 -20.41 -20.33 32.00
C THR A 910 -19.65 -21.29 32.90
N GLU A 911 -18.34 -21.12 33.03
CA GLU A 911 -17.48 -21.78 34.03
C GLU A 911 -16.50 -20.73 34.65
N PRO A 912 -15.89 -20.96 35.83
CA PRO A 912 -15.82 -19.92 36.87
C PRO A 912 -14.44 -19.29 37.17
N ASN A 913 -14.49 -18.29 38.06
CA ASN A 913 -13.33 -17.61 38.66
C ASN A 913 -12.32 -18.56 39.35
N ALA A 914 -11.04 -18.23 39.23
CA ALA A 914 -9.99 -18.57 40.19
C ALA A 914 -9.34 -17.27 40.71
N ASN A 915 -8.96 -17.22 41.99
CA ASN A 915 -8.72 -15.94 42.69
C ASN A 915 -7.22 -15.53 42.75
N GLN A 916 -7.01 -14.26 43.09
CA GLN A 916 -5.72 -13.55 43.13
C GLN A 916 -4.62 -14.22 43.96
N GLY A 917 -3.37 -14.03 43.51
CA GLY A 917 -2.17 -14.04 44.34
C GLY A 917 -1.31 -12.83 43.95
N ASP A 918 -1.16 -11.87 44.86
CA ASP A 918 -0.58 -10.55 44.59
C ASP A 918 0.88 -10.44 45.07
N VAL A 919 1.77 -9.94 44.21
CA VAL A 919 3.08 -9.38 44.56
C VAL A 919 3.38 -8.23 43.60
N SER A 920 3.33 -7.00 44.11
CA SER A 920 3.62 -5.80 43.34
C SER A 920 5.10 -5.38 43.42
N THR A 921 5.63 -4.91 42.28
CA THR A 921 6.79 -4.00 42.25
C THR A 921 6.51 -2.92 41.21
N GLN A 922 6.02 -1.77 41.66
CA GLN A 922 5.90 -0.59 40.80
C GLN A 922 7.30 -0.04 40.48
N THR A 923 7.47 0.47 39.26
CA THR A 923 8.53 1.45 38.94
C THR A 923 7.85 2.57 38.18
N GLU A 924 7.54 3.65 38.89
CA GLU A 924 6.87 4.81 38.30
C GLU A 924 7.83 5.56 37.37
N VAL A 925 7.33 5.95 36.21
CA VAL A 925 7.93 7.00 35.37
C VAL A 925 6.92 8.12 35.33
N GLY A 926 7.24 9.24 35.99
CA GLY A 926 6.26 10.27 36.33
C GLY A 926 5.66 10.98 35.13
N ALA A 927 4.35 11.19 35.17
CA ALA A 927 3.63 12.08 34.27
C ALA A 927 3.55 13.48 34.89
N ASP A 928 4.62 14.26 34.75
CA ASP A 928 4.66 15.70 35.08
C ASP A 928 4.94 16.51 33.82
N ALA A 929 3.91 17.20 33.32
CA ALA A 929 3.98 18.10 32.18
C ALA A 929 3.04 19.29 32.40
N ASP A 930 3.51 20.27 33.18
CA ASP A 930 2.75 21.43 33.61
C ASP A 930 2.25 22.29 32.42
N SER A 931 1.00 22.76 32.49
CA SER A 931 0.29 23.35 31.34
C SER A 931 0.84 24.73 30.93
N ASN A 932 1.77 24.74 29.97
CA ASN A 932 2.29 25.94 29.32
C ASN A 932 2.29 25.81 27.78
N ASP A 933 1.12 25.56 27.18
CA ASP A 933 0.96 25.68 25.71
C ASP A 933 0.91 27.17 25.34
N VAL A 934 2.04 27.71 24.89
CA VAL A 934 2.19 29.14 24.52
C VAL A 934 2.16 29.27 23.00
N THR A 935 1.27 30.11 22.51
CA THR A 935 0.92 30.21 21.09
C THR A 935 0.89 31.64 20.58
N GLN A 936 1.29 31.82 19.32
CA GLN A 936 1.60 33.09 18.67
C GLN A 936 0.44 34.12 18.70
N THR A 937 0.55 35.12 19.57
CA THR A 937 -0.40 36.24 19.66
C THR A 937 0.13 37.46 18.89
N ALA A 938 -0.60 37.85 17.85
CA ALA A 938 -0.57 39.17 17.19
C ALA A 938 0.80 39.86 16.95
N VAL A 939 1.54 39.42 15.92
CA VAL A 939 2.58 40.25 15.27
C VAL A 939 2.40 40.23 13.75
N GLN A 940 1.58 41.14 13.22
CA GLN A 940 1.68 41.76 11.89
C GLN A 940 0.48 42.69 11.66
N SER A 941 0.66 44.01 11.83
CA SER A 941 -0.41 44.98 11.52
C SER A 941 0.11 46.42 11.28
N THR A 942 1.03 46.61 10.33
CA THR A 942 1.21 47.89 9.61
C THR A 942 2.09 47.70 8.37
N GLU A 943 1.50 47.75 7.17
CA GLU A 943 2.06 48.58 6.08
C GLU A 943 0.98 48.83 5.01
N THR A 944 0.60 50.10 4.84
CA THR A 944 -0.46 50.54 3.93
C THR A 944 0.16 51.29 2.75
N GLU A 945 -0.27 50.93 1.54
CA GLU A 945 -0.12 51.69 0.28
C GLU A 945 1.19 52.44 -0.01
N ALA A 946 1.99 51.91 -0.94
CA ALA A 946 2.86 52.74 -1.78
C ALA A 946 2.96 52.18 -3.22
N ARG A 947 2.27 52.81 -4.18
CA ARG A 947 2.44 52.55 -5.62
C ARG A 947 2.95 53.78 -6.36
N SER A 948 4.04 53.57 -7.10
CA SER A 948 4.53 54.37 -8.23
C SER A 948 5.27 55.70 -8.01
N ASN A 949 6.32 55.83 -8.84
CA ASN A 949 6.81 57.05 -9.51
C ASN A 949 7.66 58.10 -8.77
N SER A 950 8.97 57.96 -8.98
CA SER A 950 9.76 58.85 -9.88
C SER A 950 10.79 59.83 -9.28
N ILE A 951 12.07 59.50 -9.57
CA ILE A 951 13.06 60.35 -10.28
C ILE A 951 13.51 61.69 -9.65
N SER A 952 14.85 61.82 -9.57
CA SER A 952 15.64 63.06 -9.37
C SER A 952 15.65 63.68 -7.97
N LYS A 953 16.70 64.39 -7.51
CA LYS A 953 18.17 64.41 -7.74
C LYS A 953 18.72 65.59 -6.92
N CYS A 954 20.02 65.59 -6.56
CA CYS A 954 20.76 66.73 -5.95
C CYS A 954 20.34 67.09 -4.50
N LYS A 955 21.18 67.67 -3.62
CA LYS A 955 22.63 68.00 -3.62
C LYS A 955 23.09 67.96 -2.14
N VAL A 956 24.14 67.24 -1.73
CA VAL A 956 25.60 67.56 -1.80
C VAL A 956 26.11 68.58 -0.75
N ARG A 957 27.01 68.09 0.15
CA ARG A 957 27.99 68.82 1.00
C ARG A 957 27.42 69.65 2.18
N THR A 958 28.16 69.92 3.26
CA THR A 958 29.64 69.98 3.43
C THR A 958 30.24 69.27 4.66
N ARG A 959 31.34 68.55 4.41
CA ARG A 959 32.60 68.45 5.18
C ARG A 959 32.54 68.49 6.73
N SER A 960 33.03 67.43 7.35
CA SER A 960 34.48 67.34 7.60
C SER A 960 35.01 66.01 7.06
#